data_AF-A0A9X2AKH8-F1
#
_entry.id   AF-A0A9X2AKH8-F1
#
_cell.length_a   1.000
_cell.length_b   1.000
_cell.length_c   1.000
_cell.angle_alpha   90.00
_cell.angle_beta   90.00
_cell.angle_gamma   90.00
#
_symmetry.space_group_name_H-M   'P 1'
#
loop_
_entity.id
_entity.type
_entity.pdbx_description
1 polymer ?
#
loop_
_entity_poly.entity_id
_entity_poly.type
_entity_poly.pdbx_seq_one_letter_code
_entity_poly.pdbx_strand_id
1 'polypeptide(L)'
;MNSFSQKKNILVKDITAYNVAIKKATAGTTIILKNGVWLDVKINAFGNGEKENPIIVKAETAGKVLIKGNSTLTIYGKYIVVSGLWFKDGNPTAKSIVSFRKNSKEFANNCRFTQNTISYYNPIDATLKSHWVDLWGKNNRVDHNNFTGKTNDGTTLVVWLKGKEDTENNHQIDHNFFGSRPDLGKNGGETIRIGTSTNSMKSSKTIVESNTFKNCNGEIEIISNKSADNIYRNNLFIESKGTLTLRHGNNALVENNVFIGNKVPKTGGIRIINEGHIIRNNLMIGLAGNGFRGPIVLMNGVPNSPLNRYNQVKNVSIQNNTLINCGTLEFAAGKNDERSLPPIKTLFANNLISNNNGNQILNSSDDINGITFKNNIVDSKAYIDVKQFIKQTIDWKMLSSIPIPTSRNQFLISTFKNEKSPKLDITEIEKTPFVVGAFNLDSYIFPKALLIKPGPYWKPKIIEPKTIITSKRITIEPGLQTLENALKKIGTSAILLLKDGEYYISKNTKIKGNIRIVGAKNTVLKAPSNLEKPLSYFLRVEEKSTLKIQNIIFDGNNDTKVKYAIVSPDKENNETYKLFIENCVFKNFNNKNGGSIFKAYAGTLADTISIKNSSFLDSYRGLNLSYEKNSFGKYNANTIIIHNSTFKNIDEFAINYSKTGPYFNTGLGSLQISNSIFNRVNNINKGNIIKAKAIPSVTIKNSVFINSYEIENPISLSGSWQIIENSLIHHCGKIKTTNNAIQKNIFYKNPKWDDKEKFIPNKKSILLKENNTIEDIGLLQTN
;
A
#
# COMPACT_ATOMS: atom_id res chain seq x y z
N MET A 1 -11.37 35.24 48.30
CA MET A 1 -11.79 33.88 48.71
C MET A 1 -11.84 33.00 47.47
N ASN A 2 -10.88 32.07 47.33
CA ASN A 2 -10.85 31.09 46.23
C ASN A 2 -11.92 30.02 46.47
N SER A 3 -13.01 30.03 45.71
CA SER A 3 -13.92 28.88 45.68
C SER A 3 -13.31 27.80 44.77
N PHE A 4 -12.87 26.70 45.38
CA PHE A 4 -12.59 25.48 44.65
C PHE A 4 -13.93 24.95 44.12
N SER A 5 -14.23 25.21 42.84
CA SER A 5 -15.37 24.61 42.15
C SER A 5 -15.20 23.09 42.15
N GLN A 6 -16.03 22.37 42.93
CA GLN A 6 -16.05 20.90 42.94
C GLN A 6 -16.39 20.39 41.54
N LYS A 7 -15.49 19.60 40.94
CA LYS A 7 -15.73 18.91 39.67
C LYS A 7 -16.97 18.02 39.77
N LYS A 8 -18.05 18.40 39.09
CA LYS A 8 -19.30 17.63 39.07
C LYS A 8 -19.20 16.49 38.05
N ASN A 9 -18.93 15.28 38.55
CA ASN A 9 -18.93 14.06 37.74
C ASN A 9 -20.34 13.47 37.68
N ILE A 10 -20.85 13.20 36.47
CA ILE A 10 -22.18 12.64 36.23
C ILE A 10 -22.04 11.40 35.36
N LEU A 11 -22.25 10.20 35.94
CA LEU A 11 -22.30 8.95 35.18
C LEU A 11 -23.69 8.80 34.53
N VAL A 12 -23.72 8.59 33.22
CA VAL A 12 -24.95 8.35 32.45
C VAL A 12 -24.89 6.99 31.77
N LYS A 13 -26.01 6.26 31.82
CA LYS A 13 -26.10 4.86 31.36
C LYS A 13 -26.67 4.71 29.96
N ASP A 14 -27.33 5.74 29.46
CA ASP A 14 -28.03 5.75 28.17
C ASP A 14 -28.18 7.19 27.64
N ILE A 15 -28.74 7.31 26.43
CA ILE A 15 -28.91 8.59 25.73
C ILE A 15 -29.92 9.52 26.42
N THR A 16 -30.93 8.97 27.12
CA THR A 16 -31.94 9.76 27.84
C THR A 16 -31.29 10.45 29.04
N ALA A 17 -30.54 9.72 29.84
CA ALA A 17 -29.77 10.25 30.96
C ALA A 17 -28.71 11.27 30.49
N TYR A 18 -28.01 10.98 29.38
CA TYR A 18 -27.08 11.92 28.76
C TYR A 18 -27.75 13.25 28.40
N ASN A 19 -28.91 13.19 27.73
CA ASN A 19 -29.63 14.38 27.28
C ASN A 19 -30.12 15.27 28.44
N VAL A 20 -30.45 14.67 29.59
CA VAL A 20 -30.77 15.42 30.82
C VAL A 20 -29.52 16.05 31.43
N ALA A 21 -28.41 15.30 31.48
CA ALA A 21 -27.16 15.77 32.07
C ALA A 21 -26.55 16.94 31.29
N ILE A 22 -26.48 16.85 29.96
CA ILE A 22 -25.85 17.89 29.12
C ILE A 22 -26.61 19.21 29.16
N LYS A 23 -27.96 19.19 29.29
CA LYS A 23 -28.77 20.41 29.45
C LYS A 23 -28.50 21.16 30.75
N LYS A 24 -28.06 20.44 31.79
CA LYS A 24 -27.74 21.00 33.12
C LYS A 24 -26.24 21.24 33.32
N ALA A 25 -25.42 20.95 32.30
CA ALA A 25 -23.98 21.05 32.41
C ALA A 25 -23.53 22.52 32.44
N THR A 26 -22.73 22.86 33.44
CA THR A 26 -22.03 24.14 33.58
C THR A 26 -20.52 23.93 33.43
N ALA A 27 -19.75 25.01 33.32
CA ALA A 27 -18.28 24.94 33.29
C ALA A 27 -17.73 24.01 34.39
N GLY A 28 -16.79 23.14 34.03
CA GLY A 28 -16.20 22.12 34.90
C GLY A 28 -17.00 20.81 35.05
N THR A 29 -18.21 20.72 34.49
CA THR A 29 -19.00 19.48 34.52
C THR A 29 -18.32 18.38 33.68
N THR A 30 -18.22 17.18 34.23
CA THR A 30 -17.75 15.98 33.52
C THR A 30 -18.87 14.95 33.43
N ILE A 31 -19.36 14.70 32.23
CA ILE A 31 -20.33 13.64 31.93
C ILE A 31 -19.56 12.39 31.48
N ILE A 32 -19.79 11.29 32.18
CA ILE A 32 -19.13 10.00 31.95
C ILE A 32 -20.14 9.06 31.31
N LEU A 33 -19.88 8.61 30.09
CA LEU A 33 -20.69 7.61 29.40
C LEU A 33 -20.31 6.21 29.90
N LYS A 34 -21.26 5.46 30.47
CA LYS A 34 -21.03 4.10 30.93
C LYS A 34 -20.56 3.19 29.80
N ASN A 35 -19.62 2.29 30.11
CA ASN A 35 -19.13 1.25 29.20
C ASN A 35 -20.30 0.44 28.59
N GLY A 36 -20.18 0.12 27.31
CA GLY A 36 -21.21 -0.65 26.60
C GLY A 36 -21.47 -0.11 25.19
N VAL A 37 -22.54 -0.63 24.59
CA VAL A 37 -22.99 -0.25 23.26
C VAL A 37 -24.00 0.89 23.35
N TRP A 38 -23.73 1.95 22.60
CA TRP A 38 -24.62 3.07 22.35
C TRP A 38 -25.06 2.98 20.89
N LEU A 39 -26.22 2.36 20.67
CA LEU A 39 -26.75 2.03 19.34
C LEU A 39 -27.70 3.13 18.86
N ASP A 40 -27.53 3.56 17.61
CA ASP A 40 -28.42 4.53 16.93
C ASP A 40 -28.64 5.85 17.70
N VAL A 41 -27.59 6.34 18.38
CA VAL A 41 -27.64 7.53 19.23
C VAL A 41 -27.19 8.80 18.49
N LYS A 42 -27.90 9.90 18.75
CA LYS A 42 -27.51 11.26 18.33
C LYS A 42 -26.95 12.02 19.53
N ILE A 43 -25.63 12.02 19.70
CA ILE A 43 -24.96 12.66 20.83
C ILE A 43 -24.75 14.14 20.49
N ASN A 44 -25.33 15.04 21.29
CA ASN A 44 -25.09 16.48 21.18
C ASN A 44 -24.27 16.93 22.39
N ALA A 45 -22.98 17.24 22.22
CA ALA A 45 -22.10 17.77 23.24
C ALA A 45 -22.07 19.30 23.13
N PHE A 46 -22.73 19.98 24.07
CA PHE A 46 -22.90 21.43 24.01
C PHE A 46 -22.85 22.12 25.36
N GLY A 47 -22.64 23.43 25.33
CA GLY A 47 -22.62 24.30 26.51
C GLY A 47 -21.57 25.39 26.40
N ASN A 48 -21.42 26.14 27.48
CA ASN A 48 -20.42 27.20 27.63
C ASN A 48 -19.48 26.81 28.78
N GLY A 49 -18.47 26.01 28.47
CA GLY A 49 -17.34 25.79 29.38
C GLY A 49 -16.40 26.99 29.41
N GLU A 50 -15.35 26.88 30.22
CA GLU A 50 -14.27 27.86 30.31
C GLU A 50 -12.92 27.20 30.04
N LYS A 51 -11.89 27.99 29.74
CA LYS A 51 -10.55 27.48 29.42
C LYS A 51 -10.00 26.52 30.48
N GLU A 52 -10.10 26.92 31.75
CA GLU A 52 -9.61 26.11 32.87
C GLU A 52 -10.66 25.12 33.40
N ASN A 53 -11.94 25.33 33.05
CA ASN A 53 -13.08 24.52 33.48
C ASN A 53 -13.94 24.10 32.27
N PRO A 54 -13.43 23.26 31.36
CA PRO A 54 -14.20 22.83 30.20
C PRO A 54 -15.37 21.93 30.62
N ILE A 55 -16.37 21.83 29.75
CA ILE A 55 -17.38 20.76 29.85
C ILE A 55 -16.79 19.52 29.18
N ILE A 56 -16.71 18.41 29.92
CA ILE A 56 -16.10 17.17 29.44
C ILE A 56 -17.17 16.11 29.22
N VAL A 57 -17.22 15.53 28.03
CA VAL A 57 -17.97 14.30 27.73
C VAL A 57 -16.96 13.19 27.44
N LYS A 58 -16.89 12.17 28.30
CA LYS A 58 -15.89 11.11 28.14
C LYS A 58 -16.47 9.71 28.34
N ALA A 59 -15.82 8.72 27.76
CA ALA A 59 -16.06 7.33 28.12
C ALA A 59 -15.66 7.04 29.58
N GLU A 60 -16.38 6.14 30.24
CA GLU A 60 -16.00 5.55 31.53
C GLU A 60 -14.64 4.87 31.43
N THR A 61 -14.47 4.01 30.42
CA THR A 61 -13.18 3.46 30.02
C THR A 61 -12.98 3.69 28.53
N ALA A 62 -11.90 4.38 28.15
CA ALA A 62 -11.64 4.69 26.75
C ALA A 62 -11.59 3.42 25.89
N GLY A 63 -12.29 3.44 24.75
CA GLY A 63 -12.44 2.29 23.86
C GLY A 63 -13.48 1.25 24.28
N LYS A 64 -14.12 1.38 25.46
CA LYS A 64 -15.21 0.49 25.91
C LYS A 64 -16.62 1.11 25.77
N VAL A 65 -16.70 2.38 25.37
CA VAL A 65 -17.95 3.02 24.92
C VAL A 65 -18.02 2.93 23.41
N LEU A 66 -18.82 1.97 22.92
CA LEU A 66 -18.95 1.63 21.52
C LEU A 66 -20.15 2.35 20.91
N ILE A 67 -19.89 3.29 20.01
CA ILE A 67 -20.92 4.01 19.27
C ILE A 67 -21.20 3.24 17.97
N LYS A 68 -22.41 2.68 17.84
CA LYS A 68 -22.76 1.74 16.75
C LYS A 68 -23.98 2.20 15.94
N GLY A 69 -24.25 1.52 14.83
CA GLY A 69 -25.46 1.75 14.03
C GLY A 69 -25.43 3.09 13.29
N ASN A 70 -26.56 3.80 13.28
CA ASN A 70 -26.73 5.12 12.69
C ASN A 70 -26.54 6.23 13.73
N SER A 71 -25.42 6.21 14.42
CA SER A 71 -25.07 7.21 15.45
C SER A 71 -24.24 8.37 14.91
N THR A 72 -24.40 9.55 15.53
CA THR A 72 -23.64 10.78 15.23
C THR A 72 -23.23 11.55 16.48
N LEU A 73 -22.26 12.45 16.34
CA LEU A 73 -21.82 13.39 17.36
C LEU A 73 -21.83 14.83 16.82
N THR A 74 -22.49 15.73 17.54
CA THR A 74 -22.48 17.16 17.26
C THR A 74 -21.83 17.88 18.44
N ILE A 75 -20.84 18.74 18.17
CA ILE A 75 -20.17 19.60 19.16
C ILE A 75 -20.48 21.06 18.82
N TYR A 76 -20.97 21.86 19.77
CA TYR A 76 -21.22 23.29 19.57
C TYR A 76 -21.22 24.06 20.91
N GLY A 77 -20.91 25.36 20.89
CA GLY A 77 -20.67 26.14 22.10
C GLY A 77 -19.18 26.40 22.34
N LYS A 78 -18.74 26.49 23.59
CA LYS A 78 -17.36 26.86 23.95
C LYS A 78 -16.72 25.89 24.94
N TYR A 79 -15.43 25.61 24.75
CA TYR A 79 -14.61 24.82 25.69
C TYR A 79 -15.23 23.48 26.07
N ILE A 80 -15.54 22.68 25.06
CA ILE A 80 -16.10 21.33 25.21
C ILE A 80 -15.04 20.31 24.80
N VAL A 81 -14.86 19.28 25.61
CA VAL A 81 -13.92 18.18 25.31
C VAL A 81 -14.71 16.88 25.19
N VAL A 82 -14.55 16.19 24.06
CA VAL A 82 -15.13 14.85 23.83
C VAL A 82 -14.02 13.81 23.69
N SER A 83 -14.05 12.75 24.49
CA SER A 83 -12.96 11.76 24.50
C SER A 83 -13.31 10.30 24.81
N GLY A 84 -12.48 9.39 24.30
CA GLY A 84 -12.51 7.96 24.62
C GLY A 84 -13.56 7.13 23.90
N LEU A 85 -14.26 7.67 22.91
CA LEU A 85 -15.35 7.00 22.19
C LEU A 85 -14.82 6.14 21.03
N TRP A 86 -15.50 5.04 20.71
CA TRP A 86 -15.20 4.21 19.54
C TRP A 86 -16.41 4.02 18.63
N PHE A 87 -16.41 4.69 17.48
CA PHE A 87 -17.37 4.49 16.40
C PHE A 87 -16.97 3.26 15.55
N LYS A 88 -17.77 2.19 15.59
CA LYS A 88 -17.57 0.97 14.77
C LYS A 88 -18.90 0.26 14.53
N ASP A 89 -18.90 -0.70 13.60
CA ASP A 89 -20.09 -1.49 13.25
C ASP A 89 -21.31 -0.58 12.94
N GLY A 90 -21.08 0.45 12.11
CA GLY A 90 -22.05 1.49 11.79
C GLY A 90 -22.73 1.34 10.44
N ASN A 91 -23.89 1.98 10.31
CA ASN A 91 -24.56 2.28 9.05
C ASN A 91 -25.02 3.76 9.06
N PRO A 92 -24.08 4.72 9.09
CA PRO A 92 -24.43 6.13 9.18
C PRO A 92 -25.11 6.63 7.92
N THR A 93 -26.23 7.35 8.06
CA THR A 93 -26.92 8.04 6.96
C THR A 93 -26.65 9.54 6.94
N ALA A 94 -25.97 10.06 7.96
CA ALA A 94 -25.63 11.48 8.05
C ALA A 94 -24.48 11.86 7.10
N LYS A 95 -24.48 13.12 6.64
CA LYS A 95 -23.39 13.69 5.82
C LYS A 95 -22.07 13.84 6.60
N SER A 96 -22.12 13.89 7.93
CA SER A 96 -20.95 13.90 8.80
C SER A 96 -21.20 13.06 10.05
N ILE A 97 -20.20 12.31 10.51
CA ILE A 97 -20.26 11.52 11.74
C ILE A 97 -20.02 12.41 12.96
N VAL A 98 -19.04 13.31 12.88
CA VAL A 98 -18.70 14.31 13.91
C VAL A 98 -18.77 15.71 13.30
N SER A 99 -19.65 16.56 13.81
CA SER A 99 -19.82 17.94 13.33
C SER A 99 -19.54 18.96 14.44
N PHE A 100 -18.64 19.91 14.19
CA PHE A 100 -18.33 21.04 15.10
C PHE A 100 -19.30 22.22 14.95
N ARG A 101 -20.55 21.93 14.56
CA ARG A 101 -21.66 22.87 14.56
C ARG A 101 -22.98 22.11 14.65
N LYS A 102 -23.99 22.76 15.22
CA LYS A 102 -25.38 22.27 15.22
C LYS A 102 -26.14 22.65 13.96
N ASN A 103 -25.95 23.89 13.49
CA ASN A 103 -26.58 24.44 12.30
C ASN A 103 -25.70 25.57 11.73
N SER A 104 -26.22 26.38 10.81
CA SER A 104 -25.47 27.49 10.18
C SER A 104 -25.17 28.69 11.09
N LYS A 105 -25.65 28.69 12.35
CA LYS A 105 -25.49 29.81 13.31
C LYS A 105 -24.78 29.39 14.60
N GLU A 106 -24.90 28.14 15.00
CA GLU A 106 -24.36 27.60 16.27
C GLU A 106 -23.13 26.72 16.02
N PHE A 107 -21.94 27.26 16.31
CA PHE A 107 -20.63 26.65 16.07
C PHE A 107 -19.91 26.24 17.36
N ALA A 108 -18.96 25.31 17.25
CA ALA A 108 -18.00 25.02 18.32
C ALA A 108 -16.81 25.98 18.25
N ASN A 109 -16.38 26.50 19.40
CA ASN A 109 -15.18 27.32 19.52
C ASN A 109 -14.35 26.90 20.74
N ASN A 110 -13.03 26.77 20.57
CA ASN A 110 -12.14 26.25 21.62
C ASN A 110 -12.53 24.84 22.11
N CYS A 111 -13.16 24.02 21.26
CA CYS A 111 -13.58 22.66 21.58
C CYS A 111 -12.55 21.64 21.10
N ARG A 112 -12.54 20.47 21.72
CA ARG A 112 -11.55 19.41 21.50
C ARG A 112 -12.20 18.05 21.30
N PHE A 113 -11.82 17.36 20.23
CA PHE A 113 -12.18 15.96 19.99
C PHE A 113 -10.90 15.12 20.07
N THR A 114 -10.75 14.33 21.14
CA THR A 114 -9.47 13.67 21.46
C THR A 114 -9.59 12.23 21.93
N GLN A 115 -8.62 11.37 21.60
CA GLN A 115 -8.55 9.98 22.06
C GLN A 115 -9.75 9.11 21.64
N ASN A 116 -10.35 9.42 20.49
CA ASN A 116 -11.45 8.66 19.91
C ASN A 116 -10.96 7.78 18.76
N THR A 117 -11.73 6.75 18.43
CA THR A 117 -11.51 5.94 17.22
C THR A 117 -12.77 5.95 16.36
N ILE A 118 -12.61 6.19 15.06
CA ILE A 118 -13.62 5.92 14.04
C ILE A 118 -13.01 4.87 13.11
N SER A 119 -13.58 3.65 13.13
CA SER A 119 -13.05 2.54 12.35
C SER A 119 -14.13 1.82 11.56
N TYR A 120 -13.97 1.77 10.23
CA TYR A 120 -14.90 1.11 9.32
C TYR A 120 -16.37 1.51 9.52
N TYR A 121 -16.60 2.75 9.95
CA TYR A 121 -17.93 3.31 10.19
C TYR A 121 -18.45 3.96 8.91
N ASN A 122 -18.79 3.11 7.94
CA ASN A 122 -19.18 3.50 6.58
C ASN A 122 -20.66 3.20 6.34
N PRO A 123 -21.37 3.98 5.51
CA PRO A 123 -22.73 3.64 5.09
C PRO A 123 -22.76 2.31 4.33
N ILE A 124 -23.85 1.56 4.47
CA ILE A 124 -24.13 0.40 3.60
C ILE A 124 -24.41 0.87 2.17
N ASP A 125 -25.10 2.01 2.01
CA ASP A 125 -25.31 2.64 0.71
C ASP A 125 -23.99 3.26 0.21
N ALA A 126 -23.37 2.61 -0.77
CA ALA A 126 -22.12 3.03 -1.39
C ALA A 126 -22.23 4.36 -2.17
N THR A 127 -23.43 4.83 -2.49
CA THR A 127 -23.65 6.13 -3.16
C THR A 127 -23.63 7.31 -2.20
N LEU A 128 -23.80 7.04 -0.89
CA LEU A 128 -23.85 8.07 0.13
C LEU A 128 -22.48 8.72 0.33
N LYS A 129 -22.42 10.02 0.04
CA LYS A 129 -21.24 10.86 0.28
C LYS A 129 -21.28 11.38 1.71
N SER A 130 -20.28 11.03 2.50
CA SER A 130 -20.17 11.50 3.88
C SER A 130 -18.73 11.76 4.29
N HIS A 131 -18.59 12.63 5.29
CA HIS A 131 -17.34 12.88 5.99
C HIS A 131 -17.37 12.19 7.36
N TRP A 132 -16.20 11.92 7.93
CA TRP A 132 -16.14 11.49 9.32
C TRP A 132 -16.09 12.67 10.29
N VAL A 133 -15.34 13.72 9.95
CA VAL A 133 -15.23 14.91 10.78
C VAL A 133 -15.39 16.16 9.94
N ASP A 134 -16.30 17.04 10.35
CA ASP A 134 -16.48 18.38 9.81
C ASP A 134 -16.13 19.41 10.90
N LEU A 135 -15.04 20.15 10.67
CA LEU A 135 -14.60 21.27 11.50
C LEU A 135 -15.20 22.60 11.01
N TRP A 136 -15.71 23.36 11.97
CA TRP A 136 -16.31 24.69 11.82
C TRP A 136 -15.90 25.57 13.01
N GLY A 137 -16.21 26.87 12.98
CA GLY A 137 -15.87 27.79 14.07
C GLY A 137 -14.37 28.05 14.19
N LYS A 138 -13.88 28.38 15.40
CA LYS A 138 -12.47 28.74 15.64
C LYS A 138 -11.84 28.02 16.83
N ASN A 139 -10.51 27.92 16.79
CA ASN A 139 -9.65 27.44 17.87
C ASN A 139 -9.95 26.01 18.34
N ASN A 140 -10.63 25.22 17.51
CA ASN A 140 -10.92 23.82 17.79
C ASN A 140 -9.69 22.94 17.57
N ARG A 141 -9.64 21.82 18.30
CA ARG A 141 -8.55 20.84 18.24
C ARG A 141 -9.07 19.42 17.99
N VAL A 142 -8.48 18.74 17.02
CA VAL A 142 -8.72 17.32 16.74
C VAL A 142 -7.40 16.60 16.93
N ASP A 143 -7.26 15.85 18.02
CA ASP A 143 -5.98 15.27 18.38
C ASP A 143 -6.00 13.88 18.98
N HIS A 144 -4.92 13.10 18.83
CA HIS A 144 -4.83 11.74 19.37
C HIS A 144 -6.00 10.83 18.97
N ASN A 145 -6.60 11.03 17.80
CA ASN A 145 -7.68 10.16 17.30
C ASN A 145 -7.14 9.12 16.32
N ASN A 146 -7.87 8.02 16.15
CA ASN A 146 -7.61 7.03 15.11
C ASN A 146 -8.76 7.01 14.09
N PHE A 147 -8.42 7.30 12.84
CA PHE A 147 -9.34 7.24 11.70
C PHE A 147 -8.85 6.15 10.74
N THR A 148 -9.51 4.99 10.71
CA THR A 148 -9.07 3.85 9.87
C THR A 148 -10.22 3.18 9.13
N GLY A 149 -10.09 2.99 7.82
CA GLY A 149 -11.00 2.16 7.03
C GLY A 149 -12.20 2.89 6.46
N LYS A 150 -12.08 4.18 6.09
CA LYS A 150 -13.14 4.87 5.33
C LYS A 150 -13.14 4.34 3.90
N THR A 151 -14.26 3.83 3.42
CA THR A 151 -14.36 3.18 2.10
C THR A 151 -15.30 3.88 1.13
N ASN A 152 -16.22 4.71 1.63
CA ASN A 152 -17.16 5.46 0.80
C ASN A 152 -16.61 6.82 0.37
N ASP A 153 -17.28 7.42 -0.61
CA ASP A 153 -17.02 8.76 -1.14
C ASP A 153 -17.16 9.85 -0.06
N GLY A 154 -16.34 10.90 -0.16
CA GLY A 154 -16.28 12.03 0.76
C GLY A 154 -15.00 12.01 1.60
N THR A 155 -14.42 13.19 1.80
CA THR A 155 -13.19 13.40 2.55
C THR A 155 -13.30 12.86 3.99
N THR A 156 -12.22 12.35 4.60
CA THR A 156 -12.28 11.84 5.99
C THR A 156 -12.52 13.00 6.96
N LEU A 157 -11.72 14.06 6.87
CA LEU A 157 -11.83 15.26 7.69
C LEU A 157 -11.85 16.53 6.82
N VAL A 158 -12.85 17.39 7.02
CA VAL A 158 -12.98 18.66 6.30
C VAL A 158 -12.95 19.84 7.28
N VAL A 159 -12.16 20.86 6.96
CA VAL A 159 -12.27 22.20 7.58
C VAL A 159 -13.06 23.11 6.64
N TRP A 160 -14.13 23.69 7.14
CA TRP A 160 -15.01 24.58 6.37
C TRP A 160 -14.70 26.05 6.61
N LEU A 161 -15.01 26.91 5.63
CA LEU A 161 -14.65 28.34 5.60
C LEU A 161 -15.80 29.21 5.05
N LYS A 162 -17.03 28.97 5.48
CA LYS A 162 -18.21 29.61 4.85
C LYS A 162 -18.34 31.08 5.27
N GLY A 163 -18.21 31.38 6.56
CA GLY A 163 -18.37 32.73 7.12
C GLY A 163 -17.16 33.23 7.90
N LYS A 164 -17.26 34.45 8.42
CA LYS A 164 -16.25 35.08 9.30
C LYS A 164 -16.03 34.28 10.60
N GLU A 165 -17.02 33.48 10.96
CA GLU A 165 -17.03 32.56 12.08
C GLU A 165 -16.08 31.37 11.86
N ASP A 166 -15.81 31.01 10.59
CA ASP A 166 -15.01 29.83 10.22
C ASP A 166 -13.63 30.18 9.64
N THR A 167 -13.42 31.41 9.18
CA THR A 167 -12.12 31.89 8.64
C THR A 167 -11.16 32.29 9.74
N GLU A 168 -9.86 32.27 9.43
CA GLU A 168 -8.81 32.48 10.43
C GLU A 168 -9.07 31.64 11.68
N ASN A 169 -9.42 30.37 11.46
CA ASN A 169 -9.92 29.49 12.50
C ASN A 169 -8.84 29.10 13.49
N ASN A 170 -7.55 29.10 13.12
CA ASN A 170 -6.46 28.63 13.99
C ASN A 170 -6.75 27.22 14.56
N HIS A 171 -7.41 26.36 13.76
CA HIS A 171 -7.64 24.97 14.15
C HIS A 171 -6.33 24.21 14.26
N GLN A 172 -6.28 23.25 15.18
CA GLN A 172 -5.16 22.34 15.35
C GLN A 172 -5.62 20.91 15.07
N ILE A 173 -4.94 20.24 14.14
CA ILE A 173 -5.15 18.83 13.82
C ILE A 173 -3.81 18.14 14.08
N ASP A 174 -3.69 17.48 15.24
CA ASP A 174 -2.38 17.00 15.70
C ASP A 174 -2.37 15.62 16.37
N HIS A 175 -1.27 14.88 16.25
CA HIS A 175 -1.12 13.55 16.87
C HIS A 175 -2.21 12.53 16.48
N ASN A 176 -2.89 12.70 15.35
CA ASN A 176 -3.86 11.72 14.88
C ASN A 176 -3.18 10.60 14.09
N PHE A 177 -3.75 9.41 14.17
CA PHE A 177 -3.44 8.29 13.29
C PHE A 177 -4.51 8.20 12.21
N PHE A 178 -4.18 8.66 11.00
CA PHE A 178 -4.95 8.39 9.79
C PHE A 178 -4.43 7.08 9.19
N GLY A 179 -5.16 5.99 9.42
CA GLY A 179 -4.83 4.67 8.95
C GLY A 179 -5.29 4.40 7.52
N SER A 180 -5.38 3.09 7.19
CA SER A 180 -5.70 2.62 5.85
C SER A 180 -6.98 3.26 5.32
N ARG A 181 -6.88 3.87 4.14
CA ARG A 181 -8.01 4.32 3.33
C ARG A 181 -7.82 3.75 1.94
N PRO A 182 -8.58 2.72 1.51
CA PRO A 182 -8.37 2.09 0.22
C PRO A 182 -8.65 3.07 -0.94
N ASP A 183 -8.05 2.79 -2.09
CA ASP A 183 -8.25 3.55 -3.32
C ASP A 183 -9.73 3.56 -3.71
N LEU A 184 -10.29 4.77 -3.82
CA LEU A 184 -11.69 4.99 -4.19
C LEU A 184 -11.91 4.76 -5.68
N GLY A 185 -10.85 4.81 -6.49
CA GLY A 185 -10.91 4.70 -7.96
C GLY A 185 -11.45 5.94 -8.66
N LYS A 186 -11.77 6.99 -7.91
CA LYS A 186 -12.30 8.28 -8.39
C LYS A 186 -11.95 9.41 -7.40
N ASN A 187 -12.23 10.65 -7.81
CA ASN A 187 -12.11 11.83 -6.96
C ASN A 187 -13.05 11.79 -5.72
N GLY A 188 -12.69 12.49 -4.64
CA GLY A 188 -13.46 12.54 -3.39
C GLY A 188 -12.91 11.59 -2.31
N GLY A 189 -11.68 11.12 -2.51
CA GLY A 189 -10.99 10.17 -1.67
C GLY A 189 -10.10 10.82 -0.60
N GLU A 190 -10.15 12.16 -0.42
CA GLU A 190 -9.11 12.86 0.32
C GLU A 190 -9.13 12.52 1.81
N THR A 191 -7.97 12.38 2.45
CA THR A 191 -7.95 12.15 3.90
C THR A 191 -8.27 13.45 4.64
N ILE A 192 -7.60 14.55 4.29
CA ILE A 192 -7.90 15.88 4.85
C ILE A 192 -8.19 16.86 3.71
N ARG A 193 -9.19 17.72 3.89
CA ARG A 193 -9.40 18.89 3.04
C ARG A 193 -9.60 20.15 3.88
N ILE A 194 -8.86 21.21 3.58
CA ILE A 194 -8.95 22.49 4.30
C ILE A 194 -9.49 23.56 3.36
N GLY A 195 -10.80 23.80 3.43
CA GLY A 195 -11.52 24.70 2.55
C GLY A 195 -12.10 24.05 1.29
N THR A 196 -12.50 24.91 0.35
CA THR A 196 -13.04 24.56 -0.97
C THR A 196 -12.55 25.59 -1.99
N SER A 197 -12.67 25.31 -3.29
CA SER A 197 -12.32 26.27 -4.34
C SER A 197 -12.99 27.63 -4.13
N THR A 198 -14.30 27.66 -3.82
CA THR A 198 -15.09 28.88 -3.58
C THR A 198 -14.53 29.79 -2.49
N ASN A 199 -13.89 29.23 -1.46
CA ASN A 199 -13.37 29.98 -0.31
C ASN A 199 -11.84 29.98 -0.24
N SER A 200 -11.17 29.59 -1.32
CA SER A 200 -9.75 29.25 -1.30
C SER A 200 -8.80 30.44 -1.08
N MET A 201 -9.26 31.64 -1.39
CA MET A 201 -8.49 32.88 -1.12
C MET A 201 -8.63 33.36 0.32
N LYS A 202 -9.51 32.76 1.12
CA LYS A 202 -9.68 33.11 2.53
C LYS A 202 -8.57 32.47 3.37
N SER A 203 -8.06 33.22 4.33
CA SER A 203 -7.12 32.72 5.34
C SER A 203 -7.82 31.73 6.27
N SER A 204 -7.22 30.55 6.46
CA SER A 204 -7.70 29.54 7.39
C SER A 204 -6.82 29.47 8.63
N LYS A 205 -5.50 29.63 8.49
CA LYS A 205 -4.52 29.51 9.60
C LYS A 205 -4.59 28.17 10.31
N THR A 206 -5.08 27.12 9.64
CA THR A 206 -5.14 25.78 10.23
C THR A 206 -3.73 25.19 10.31
N ILE A 207 -3.44 24.55 11.44
CA ILE A 207 -2.18 23.83 11.67
C ILE A 207 -2.47 22.33 11.64
N VAL A 208 -1.83 21.62 10.72
CA VAL A 208 -1.82 20.16 10.64
C VAL A 208 -0.42 19.68 11.00
N GLU A 209 -0.26 19.14 12.20
CA GLU A 209 1.07 18.80 12.70
C GLU A 209 1.18 17.47 13.43
N SER A 210 2.34 16.80 13.34
CA SER A 210 2.60 15.59 14.13
C SER A 210 1.57 14.46 13.92
N ASN A 211 0.94 14.37 12.76
CA ASN A 211 0.02 13.28 12.41
C ASN A 211 0.75 12.17 11.63
N THR A 212 0.25 10.94 11.74
CA THR A 212 0.67 9.83 10.87
C THR A 212 -0.41 9.50 9.86
N PHE A 213 -0.02 9.46 8.59
CA PHE A 213 -0.82 9.00 7.45
C PHE A 213 -0.23 7.68 6.95
N LYS A 214 -0.89 6.57 7.24
CA LYS A 214 -0.42 5.24 6.86
C LYS A 214 -1.40 4.56 5.92
N ASN A 215 -0.96 4.28 4.70
CA ASN A 215 -1.77 3.65 3.65
C ASN A 215 -3.04 4.47 3.33
N CYS A 216 -2.94 5.80 3.38
CA CYS A 216 -4.01 6.71 2.98
C CYS A 216 -4.05 6.79 1.45
N ASN A 217 -4.71 5.82 0.82
CA ASN A 217 -4.66 5.56 -0.62
C ASN A 217 -5.92 6.02 -1.36
N GLY A 218 -6.82 6.75 -0.69
CA GLY A 218 -8.15 7.09 -1.19
C GLY A 218 -8.15 7.70 -2.59
N GLU A 219 -7.20 8.56 -2.91
CA GLU A 219 -7.02 9.18 -4.23
C GLU A 219 -5.65 9.86 -4.36
N ILE A 220 -5.47 10.79 -5.32
CA ILE A 220 -4.21 11.53 -5.50
C ILE A 220 -3.92 12.53 -4.37
N GLU A 221 -4.94 13.12 -3.75
CA GLU A 221 -4.79 14.08 -2.66
C GLU A 221 -4.96 13.38 -1.30
N ILE A 222 -3.87 13.09 -0.59
CA ILE A 222 -3.96 12.67 0.83
C ILE A 222 -4.46 13.87 1.64
N ILE A 223 -3.79 15.00 1.44
CA ILE A 223 -4.19 16.31 1.96
C ILE A 223 -4.47 17.22 0.77
N SER A 224 -5.63 17.86 0.78
CA SER A 224 -6.06 18.85 -0.20
C SER A 224 -6.21 20.22 0.47
N ASN A 225 -5.15 21.03 0.40
CA ASN A 225 -5.19 22.42 0.87
C ASN A 225 -5.99 23.26 -0.12
N LYS A 226 -7.09 23.88 0.33
CA LYS A 226 -7.96 24.72 -0.49
C LYS A 226 -8.31 26.01 0.25
N SER A 227 -7.30 26.63 0.86
CA SER A 227 -7.36 27.88 1.63
C SER A 227 -5.97 28.45 1.90
N ALA A 228 -5.89 29.70 2.38
CA ALA A 228 -4.62 30.40 2.60
C ALA A 228 -4.06 30.25 4.02
N ASP A 229 -2.74 30.48 4.14
CA ASP A 229 -1.97 30.62 5.40
C ASP A 229 -1.98 29.39 6.33
N ASN A 230 -2.16 28.19 5.78
CA ASN A 230 -2.11 26.94 6.56
C ASN A 230 -0.67 26.46 6.79
N ILE A 231 -0.47 25.72 7.87
CA ILE A 231 0.82 25.12 8.23
C ILE A 231 0.69 23.60 8.25
N TYR A 232 1.59 22.92 7.54
CA TYR A 232 1.71 21.47 7.52
C TYR A 232 3.12 21.10 7.99
N ARG A 233 3.24 20.61 9.23
CA ARG A 233 4.57 20.34 9.78
C ARG A 233 4.72 19.06 10.59
N ASN A 234 5.91 18.48 10.56
CA ASN A 234 6.24 17.29 11.36
C ASN A 234 5.27 16.10 11.15
N ASN A 235 4.59 16.02 10.01
CA ASN A 235 3.72 14.89 9.69
C ASN A 235 4.51 13.74 9.07
N LEU A 236 4.05 12.52 9.29
CA LEU A 236 4.63 11.30 8.75
C LEU A 236 3.69 10.63 7.75
N PHE A 237 4.13 10.47 6.51
CA PHE A 237 3.42 9.74 5.47
C PHE A 237 4.12 8.40 5.21
N ILE A 238 3.43 7.28 5.40
CA ILE A 238 3.95 5.93 5.23
C ILE A 238 3.11 5.24 4.15
N GLU A 239 3.76 4.82 3.06
CA GLU A 239 3.18 3.99 2.00
C GLU A 239 1.80 4.48 1.51
N SER A 240 1.59 5.80 1.52
CA SER A 240 0.33 6.44 1.17
C SER A 240 0.35 6.86 -0.30
N LYS A 241 -0.60 6.36 -1.09
CA LYS A 241 -0.65 6.47 -2.55
C LYS A 241 -1.24 7.79 -3.06
N GLY A 242 -0.70 8.90 -2.59
CA GLY A 242 -1.11 10.24 -3.00
C GLY A 242 -0.09 11.28 -2.58
N THR A 243 -0.53 12.52 -2.44
CA THR A 243 0.32 13.70 -2.19
C THR A 243 -0.27 14.60 -1.13
N LEU A 244 0.59 15.42 -0.50
CA LEU A 244 0.18 16.68 0.10
C LEU A 244 0.05 17.69 -1.05
N THR A 245 -1.19 17.99 -1.46
CA THR A 245 -1.45 18.96 -2.55
C THR A 245 -1.85 20.32 -1.99
N LEU A 246 -1.07 21.33 -2.35
CA LEU A 246 -1.42 22.75 -2.25
C LEU A 246 -2.38 23.11 -3.40
N ARG A 247 -3.63 22.67 -3.30
CA ARG A 247 -4.56 22.59 -4.44
C ARG A 247 -5.12 23.95 -4.82
N HIS A 248 -5.53 24.75 -3.84
CA HIS A 248 -5.94 26.15 -3.97
C HIS A 248 -5.48 26.93 -2.73
N GLY A 249 -5.50 28.26 -2.83
CA GLY A 249 -5.13 29.16 -1.74
C GLY A 249 -3.61 29.33 -1.61
N ASN A 250 -3.20 30.42 -0.97
CA ASN A 250 -1.83 30.94 -1.02
C ASN A 250 -1.10 30.79 0.32
N ASN A 251 0.21 31.03 0.32
CA ASN A 251 1.02 31.24 1.52
C ASN A 251 1.09 30.08 2.54
N ALA A 252 0.78 28.85 2.10
CA ALA A 252 0.99 27.68 2.96
C ALA A 252 2.48 27.44 3.29
N LEU A 253 2.76 27.01 4.53
CA LEU A 253 4.06 26.53 4.99
C LEU A 253 4.02 25.00 5.10
N VAL A 254 4.94 24.31 4.42
CA VAL A 254 5.11 22.85 4.45
C VAL A 254 6.52 22.53 4.92
N GLU A 255 6.69 22.14 6.18
CA GLU A 255 8.01 21.95 6.77
C GLU A 255 8.20 20.72 7.65
N ASN A 256 9.42 20.18 7.69
CA ASN A 256 9.79 19.08 8.57
C ASN A 256 8.95 17.78 8.43
N ASN A 257 8.23 17.62 7.31
CA ASN A 257 7.44 16.41 7.08
C ASN A 257 8.33 15.28 6.57
N VAL A 258 7.98 14.04 6.92
CA VAL A 258 8.70 12.84 6.49
C VAL A 258 7.77 11.97 5.64
N PHE A 259 8.23 11.61 4.45
CA PHE A 259 7.51 10.74 3.51
C PHE A 259 8.33 9.46 3.27
N ILE A 260 7.80 8.32 3.68
CA ILE A 260 8.40 6.99 3.51
C ILE A 260 7.55 6.19 2.52
N GLY A 261 8.01 6.13 1.27
CA GLY A 261 7.30 5.46 0.19
C GLY A 261 7.56 3.97 0.07
N ASN A 262 8.72 3.47 0.54
CA ASN A 262 9.15 2.07 0.39
C ASN A 262 9.02 1.51 -1.04
N LYS A 263 9.12 2.38 -2.05
CA LYS A 263 8.90 2.07 -3.48
C LYS A 263 7.50 1.57 -3.81
N VAL A 264 6.52 1.71 -2.91
CA VAL A 264 5.12 1.39 -3.18
C VAL A 264 4.64 2.29 -4.33
N PRO A 265 4.05 1.74 -5.42
CA PRO A 265 3.61 2.54 -6.56
C PRO A 265 2.64 3.65 -6.16
N LYS A 266 2.70 4.78 -6.86
CA LYS A 266 1.83 5.96 -6.65
C LYS A 266 2.04 6.67 -5.29
N THR A 267 3.06 6.32 -4.50
CA THR A 267 3.48 7.13 -3.34
C THR A 267 4.10 8.43 -3.82
N GLY A 268 3.46 9.56 -3.51
CA GLY A 268 3.92 10.89 -3.92
C GLY A 268 4.34 11.75 -2.74
N GLY A 269 4.88 12.93 -3.05
CA GLY A 269 5.32 13.89 -2.05
C GLY A 269 4.41 15.11 -2.04
N ILE A 270 4.98 16.26 -2.41
CA ILE A 270 4.33 17.57 -2.30
C ILE A 270 4.00 18.09 -3.71
N ARG A 271 2.74 18.42 -3.95
CA ARG A 271 2.27 19.03 -5.20
C ARG A 271 1.87 20.47 -4.97
N ILE A 272 2.42 21.38 -5.76
CA ILE A 272 2.40 22.82 -5.55
C ILE A 272 1.71 23.49 -6.73
N ILE A 273 0.68 24.28 -6.41
CA ILE A 273 -0.08 25.18 -7.28
C ILE A 273 -0.19 26.50 -6.50
N ASN A 274 -0.55 27.61 -7.15
CA ASN A 274 -0.76 28.91 -6.48
C ASN A 274 0.54 29.51 -5.91
N GLU A 275 0.41 30.56 -5.08
CA GLU A 275 1.51 31.47 -4.81
C GLU A 275 1.93 31.58 -3.32
N GLY A 276 3.15 32.06 -3.13
CA GLY A 276 3.69 32.46 -1.83
C GLY A 276 4.10 31.32 -0.89
N HIS A 277 3.99 30.06 -1.34
CA HIS A 277 4.29 28.88 -0.53
C HIS A 277 5.76 28.78 -0.11
N ILE A 278 5.98 28.21 1.08
CA ILE A 278 7.30 27.84 1.59
C ILE A 278 7.31 26.33 1.85
N ILE A 279 8.24 25.62 1.21
CA ILE A 279 8.41 24.17 1.32
C ILE A 279 9.84 23.90 1.76
N ARG A 280 10.06 23.48 3.01
CA ARG A 280 11.42 23.33 3.54
C ARG A 280 11.65 22.18 4.51
N ASN A 281 12.89 21.69 4.61
CA ASN A 281 13.27 20.62 5.55
C ASN A 281 12.42 19.33 5.46
N ASN A 282 11.78 19.05 4.32
CA ASN A 282 11.03 17.80 4.18
C ASN A 282 11.98 16.67 3.78
N LEU A 283 11.79 15.49 4.37
CA LEU A 283 12.52 14.27 4.05
C LEU A 283 11.62 13.33 3.25
N MET A 284 12.07 12.90 2.07
CA MET A 284 11.33 12.01 1.19
C MET A 284 12.20 10.82 0.81
N ILE A 285 11.73 9.61 1.09
CA ILE A 285 12.50 8.39 0.89
C ILE A 285 11.66 7.38 0.12
N GLY A 286 12.15 6.94 -1.04
CA GLY A 286 11.57 5.82 -1.78
C GLY A 286 10.17 6.08 -2.35
N LEU A 287 9.85 7.32 -2.70
CA LEU A 287 8.57 7.67 -3.35
C LEU A 287 8.60 7.21 -4.81
N ALA A 288 7.63 6.40 -5.24
CA ALA A 288 7.60 5.83 -6.59
C ALA A 288 6.56 6.48 -7.52
N GLY A 289 5.89 7.54 -7.08
CA GLY A 289 4.99 8.32 -7.92
C GLY A 289 5.71 9.16 -8.98
N ASN A 290 4.99 9.46 -10.06
CA ASN A 290 5.43 10.26 -11.20
C ASN A 290 4.32 11.26 -11.61
N GLY A 291 4.62 12.19 -12.52
CA GLY A 291 3.68 13.23 -12.94
C GLY A 291 3.12 13.99 -11.74
N PHE A 292 1.80 14.05 -11.60
CA PHE A 292 1.16 14.71 -10.44
C PHE A 292 1.41 14.02 -9.08
N ARG A 293 2.13 12.89 -9.06
CA ARG A 293 2.58 12.20 -7.85
C ARG A 293 4.10 12.19 -7.69
N GLY A 294 4.84 13.07 -8.38
CA GLY A 294 6.27 13.24 -8.13
C GLY A 294 6.57 13.57 -6.66
N PRO A 295 7.83 13.44 -6.20
CA PRO A 295 8.23 13.82 -4.86
C PRO A 295 8.06 15.33 -4.62
N ILE A 296 8.39 16.16 -5.59
CA ILE A 296 8.02 17.59 -5.63
C ILE A 296 7.49 17.90 -7.02
N VAL A 297 6.30 18.49 -7.08
CA VAL A 297 5.61 18.84 -8.33
C VAL A 297 5.28 20.33 -8.33
N LEU A 298 5.76 21.06 -9.32
CA LEU A 298 5.37 22.44 -9.61
C LEU A 298 4.46 22.44 -10.84
N MET A 299 3.20 22.83 -10.68
CA MET A 299 2.20 22.80 -11.76
C MET A 299 2.26 24.06 -12.65
N ASN A 300 1.88 23.91 -13.92
CA ASN A 300 1.45 25.04 -14.75
C ASN A 300 0.09 25.59 -14.30
N GLY A 301 -0.10 26.90 -14.46
CA GLY A 301 -1.35 27.60 -14.20
C GLY A 301 -2.15 27.92 -15.46
N VAL A 302 -3.40 28.32 -15.25
CA VAL A 302 -4.34 28.80 -16.27
C VAL A 302 -4.33 30.33 -16.29
N PRO A 303 -4.23 30.99 -17.46
CA PRO A 303 -4.42 32.43 -17.58
C PRO A 303 -5.78 32.87 -17.04
N ASN A 304 -5.81 33.94 -16.22
CA ASN A 304 -7.04 34.44 -15.59
C ASN A 304 -7.85 33.32 -14.90
N SER A 305 -7.14 32.40 -14.22
CA SER A 305 -7.70 31.16 -13.66
C SER A 305 -8.93 31.42 -12.79
N PRO A 306 -10.09 30.79 -13.10
CA PRO A 306 -11.22 30.70 -12.18
C PRO A 306 -10.82 29.99 -10.87
N LEU A 307 -11.55 30.25 -9.77
CA LEU A 307 -11.23 29.72 -8.43
C LEU A 307 -11.17 28.19 -8.34
N ASN A 308 -11.86 27.47 -9.23
CA ASN A 308 -11.87 26.00 -9.29
C ASN A 308 -10.81 25.41 -10.25
N ARG A 309 -10.02 26.26 -10.92
CA ARG A 309 -8.94 25.85 -11.83
C ARG A 309 -7.58 25.88 -11.13
N TYR A 310 -6.50 26.17 -11.84
CA TYR A 310 -5.13 26.08 -11.37
C TYR A 310 -4.48 27.45 -11.51
N ASN A 311 -4.27 28.16 -10.41
CA ASN A 311 -3.53 29.42 -10.46
C ASN A 311 -2.03 29.15 -10.66
N GLN A 312 -1.38 30.06 -11.38
CA GLN A 312 0.06 29.99 -11.66
C GLN A 312 0.87 29.85 -10.38
N VAL A 313 1.89 28.99 -10.41
CA VAL A 313 2.86 28.94 -9.33
C VAL A 313 3.73 30.20 -9.37
N LYS A 314 3.69 30.97 -8.28
CA LYS A 314 4.37 32.27 -8.21
C LYS A 314 4.93 32.54 -6.82
N ASN A 315 6.12 33.15 -6.73
CA ASN A 315 6.73 33.55 -5.45
C ASN A 315 6.93 32.39 -4.45
N VAL A 316 7.12 31.17 -4.93
CA VAL A 316 7.29 29.97 -4.11
C VAL A 316 8.76 29.74 -3.76
N SER A 317 9.01 29.23 -2.55
CA SER A 317 10.36 28.86 -2.11
C SER A 317 10.41 27.39 -1.68
N ILE A 318 11.30 26.61 -2.30
CA ILE A 318 11.53 25.20 -2.01
C ILE A 318 12.98 25.03 -1.59
N GLN A 319 13.23 24.84 -0.29
CA GLN A 319 14.58 24.88 0.27
C GLN A 319 14.91 23.72 1.20
N ASN A 320 16.16 23.24 1.19
CA ASN A 320 16.66 22.30 2.22
C ASN A 320 15.83 21.01 2.35
N ASN A 321 15.19 20.54 1.28
CA ASN A 321 14.53 19.24 1.28
C ASN A 321 15.56 18.15 0.94
N THR A 322 15.38 16.94 1.50
CA THR A 322 16.22 15.77 1.19
C THR A 322 15.36 14.69 0.53
N LEU A 323 15.71 14.31 -0.69
CA LEU A 323 15.02 13.30 -1.49
C LEU A 323 15.98 12.13 -1.73
N ILE A 324 15.60 10.92 -1.33
CA ILE A 324 16.44 9.73 -1.42
C ILE A 324 15.68 8.63 -2.16
N ASN A 325 16.22 8.20 -3.31
CA ASN A 325 15.65 7.15 -4.16
C ASN A 325 14.18 7.37 -4.51
N CYS A 326 13.80 8.63 -4.71
CA CYS A 326 12.47 9.02 -5.18
C CYS A 326 12.37 8.93 -6.72
N GLY A 327 11.14 9.04 -7.22
CA GLY A 327 10.85 9.32 -8.62
C GLY A 327 11.31 10.71 -9.05
N THR A 328 10.99 11.05 -10.29
CA THR A 328 11.43 12.29 -10.95
C THR A 328 10.73 13.52 -10.37
N LEU A 329 11.46 14.62 -10.15
CA LEU A 329 10.87 15.94 -9.91
C LEU A 329 10.08 16.39 -11.15
N GLU A 330 8.95 17.06 -10.97
CA GLU A 330 8.04 17.39 -12.08
C GLU A 330 7.78 18.90 -12.10
N PHE A 331 8.48 19.64 -12.95
CA PHE A 331 8.36 21.09 -13.06
C PHE A 331 7.53 21.48 -14.28
N ALA A 332 6.79 22.59 -14.13
CA ALA A 332 5.80 23.03 -15.09
C ALA A 332 4.78 21.94 -15.46
N ALA A 333 4.49 21.05 -14.51
CA ALA A 333 3.73 19.84 -14.75
C ALA A 333 2.31 20.15 -15.20
N GLY A 334 1.80 19.33 -16.11
CA GLY A 334 0.43 19.43 -16.60
C GLY A 334 0.20 20.47 -17.68
N LYS A 335 1.27 21.03 -18.29
CA LYS A 335 1.18 21.90 -19.47
C LYS A 335 0.21 21.33 -20.51
N ASN A 336 -0.69 22.19 -20.96
CA ASN A 336 -1.53 22.01 -22.14
C ASN A 336 -2.02 23.40 -22.59
N ASP A 337 -2.85 23.47 -23.63
CA ASP A 337 -3.36 24.74 -24.18
C ASP A 337 -4.03 25.62 -23.12
N GLU A 338 -4.70 25.01 -22.13
CA GLU A 338 -5.34 25.73 -21.03
C GLU A 338 -4.35 26.11 -19.91
N ARG A 339 -3.49 25.18 -19.48
CA ARG A 339 -2.48 25.39 -18.44
C ARG A 339 -1.17 25.83 -19.07
N SER A 340 -1.17 27.06 -19.57
CA SER A 340 -0.10 27.67 -20.35
C SER A 340 0.79 28.63 -19.58
N LEU A 341 0.57 28.83 -18.27
CA LEU A 341 1.42 29.69 -17.44
C LEU A 341 2.46 28.88 -16.64
N PRO A 342 3.75 28.91 -17.00
CA PRO A 342 4.80 28.24 -16.24
C PRO A 342 5.06 28.88 -14.88
N PRO A 343 5.73 28.17 -13.94
CA PRO A 343 6.12 28.75 -12.66
C PRO A 343 7.02 29.98 -12.81
N ILE A 344 6.76 31.03 -12.00
CA ILE A 344 7.55 32.28 -12.01
C ILE A 344 8.00 32.70 -10.62
N LYS A 345 9.08 33.48 -10.53
CA LYS A 345 9.64 34.00 -9.26
C LYS A 345 9.78 32.90 -8.20
N THR A 346 10.15 31.70 -8.62
CA THR A 346 10.23 30.52 -7.76
C THR A 346 11.69 30.21 -7.45
N LEU A 347 11.99 29.89 -6.21
CA LEU A 347 13.34 29.55 -5.75
C LEU A 347 13.40 28.07 -5.40
N PHE A 348 14.30 27.33 -6.05
CA PHE A 348 14.64 25.95 -5.70
C PHE A 348 16.09 25.90 -5.24
N ALA A 349 16.33 25.84 -3.92
CA ALA A 349 17.67 26.01 -3.37
C ALA A 349 18.06 25.04 -2.25
N ASN A 350 19.33 24.71 -2.13
CA ASN A 350 19.86 23.90 -1.04
C ASN A 350 19.16 22.53 -0.88
N ASN A 351 18.58 21.97 -1.93
CA ASN A 351 17.95 20.65 -1.86
C ASN A 351 19.02 19.56 -2.10
N LEU A 352 18.94 18.47 -1.33
CA LEU A 352 19.79 17.30 -1.48
C LEU A 352 19.00 16.18 -2.15
N ILE A 353 19.45 15.72 -3.31
CA ILE A 353 18.78 14.67 -4.06
C ILE A 353 19.77 13.53 -4.26
N SER A 354 19.41 12.33 -3.81
CA SER A 354 20.18 11.12 -4.07
C SER A 354 19.33 10.09 -4.77
N ASN A 355 19.90 9.45 -5.79
CA ASN A 355 19.24 8.37 -6.49
C ASN A 355 20.24 7.32 -7.01
N ASN A 356 20.08 6.08 -6.53
CA ASN A 356 20.92 4.95 -6.94
C ASN A 356 20.35 4.11 -8.10
N ASN A 357 19.13 4.41 -8.56
CA ASN A 357 18.45 3.59 -9.57
C ASN A 357 18.59 4.11 -11.01
N GLY A 358 19.25 5.26 -11.21
CA GLY A 358 19.47 5.86 -12.53
C GLY A 358 18.27 6.61 -13.11
N ASN A 359 17.16 6.77 -12.38
CA ASN A 359 16.03 7.58 -12.85
C ASN A 359 16.46 9.03 -13.07
N GLN A 360 15.85 9.65 -14.08
CA GLN A 360 15.91 11.07 -14.33
C GLN A 360 15.59 11.88 -13.06
N ILE A 361 16.35 12.94 -12.83
CA ILE A 361 16.22 13.77 -11.61
C ILE A 361 15.09 14.77 -11.74
N LEU A 362 15.02 15.46 -12.88
CA LEU A 362 14.02 16.46 -13.18
C LEU A 362 13.43 16.25 -14.57
N ASN A 363 12.11 16.31 -14.65
CA ASN A 363 11.35 16.47 -15.87
C ASN A 363 10.72 17.87 -15.89
N SER A 364 10.81 18.56 -17.02
CA SER A 364 10.20 19.87 -17.25
C SER A 364 9.22 19.76 -18.42
N SER A 365 7.94 20.03 -18.18
CA SER A 365 6.92 19.97 -19.24
C SER A 365 6.76 21.29 -20.01
N ASP A 366 7.33 22.39 -19.51
CA ASP A 366 7.31 23.73 -20.10
C ASP A 366 8.60 24.50 -19.76
N ASP A 367 8.64 25.79 -20.13
CA ASP A 367 9.66 26.72 -19.66
C ASP A 367 9.78 26.73 -18.13
N ILE A 368 11.03 26.75 -17.65
CA ILE A 368 11.40 26.81 -16.24
C ILE A 368 12.33 27.99 -15.92
N ASN A 369 12.50 28.95 -16.84
CA ASN A 369 13.32 30.16 -16.61
C ASN A 369 12.82 31.02 -15.42
N GLY A 370 11.54 30.90 -15.07
CA GLY A 370 10.97 31.52 -13.88
C GLY A 370 11.38 30.87 -12.54
N ILE A 371 12.17 29.79 -12.59
CA ILE A 371 12.71 29.07 -11.42
C ILE A 371 14.20 29.35 -11.29
N THR A 372 14.60 29.97 -10.19
CA THR A 372 16.00 30.16 -9.81
C THR A 372 16.52 28.96 -9.04
N PHE A 373 17.61 28.37 -9.51
CA PHE A 373 18.30 27.25 -8.85
C PHE A 373 19.54 27.75 -8.11
N LYS A 374 19.73 27.34 -6.84
CA LYS A 374 20.92 27.67 -6.05
C LYS A 374 21.38 26.50 -5.17
N ASN A 375 22.63 26.07 -5.29
CA ASN A 375 23.25 25.09 -4.37
C ASN A 375 22.45 23.79 -4.19
N ASN A 376 21.78 23.30 -5.24
CA ASN A 376 21.12 21.99 -5.21
C ASN A 376 22.14 20.91 -5.56
N ILE A 377 22.24 19.88 -4.71
CA ILE A 377 23.26 18.85 -4.84
C ILE A 377 22.59 17.53 -5.19
N VAL A 378 23.15 16.86 -6.20
CA VAL A 378 22.66 15.60 -6.73
C VAL A 378 23.75 14.53 -6.66
N ASP A 379 23.41 13.40 -6.04
CA ASP A 379 24.17 12.16 -6.11
C ASP A 379 23.40 11.11 -6.90
N SER A 380 23.71 10.99 -8.18
CA SER A 380 23.03 10.09 -9.10
C SER A 380 23.89 9.76 -10.31
N LYS A 381 23.66 8.58 -10.89
CA LYS A 381 24.22 8.21 -12.20
C LYS A 381 23.48 8.87 -13.38
N ALA A 382 22.28 9.41 -13.15
CA ALA A 382 21.49 10.07 -14.18
C ALA A 382 22.20 11.34 -14.72
N TYR A 383 21.82 11.72 -15.94
CA TYR A 383 22.14 13.02 -16.49
C TYR A 383 21.53 14.14 -15.62
N ILE A 384 22.26 15.24 -15.46
CA ILE A 384 21.79 16.45 -14.80
C ILE A 384 22.17 17.67 -15.65
N ASP A 385 21.34 18.71 -15.59
CA ASP A 385 21.73 20.03 -16.08
C ASP A 385 22.58 20.74 -15.01
N VAL A 386 23.82 21.06 -15.35
CA VAL A 386 24.79 21.72 -14.46
C VAL A 386 24.39 23.14 -14.08
N LYS A 387 23.47 23.78 -14.82
CA LYS A 387 22.90 25.09 -14.45
C LYS A 387 21.89 24.96 -13.30
N GLN A 388 21.35 23.77 -13.07
CA GLN A 388 20.30 23.51 -12.10
C GLN A 388 20.84 22.77 -10.85
N PHE A 389 21.83 21.90 -11.05
CA PHE A 389 22.32 20.97 -10.05
C PHE A 389 23.85 20.83 -10.07
N ILE A 390 24.43 20.63 -8.89
CA ILE A 390 25.83 20.28 -8.70
C ILE A 390 25.92 18.78 -8.43
N LYS A 391 26.73 18.06 -9.20
CA LYS A 391 26.94 16.61 -9.01
C LYS A 391 27.97 16.36 -7.91
N GLN A 392 27.64 15.54 -6.92
CA GLN A 392 28.56 15.09 -5.88
C GLN A 392 28.24 13.65 -5.50
N THR A 393 29.21 12.92 -4.94
CA THR A 393 28.94 11.63 -4.29
C THR A 393 28.79 11.90 -2.79
N ILE A 394 27.66 11.50 -2.21
CA ILE A 394 27.43 11.73 -0.78
C ILE A 394 27.94 10.56 0.04
N ASP A 395 28.74 10.87 1.05
CA ASP A 395 29.06 9.94 2.11
C ASP A 395 27.91 9.85 3.11
N TRP A 396 27.29 8.67 3.18
CA TRP A 396 26.16 8.41 4.06
C TRP A 396 26.58 7.57 5.26
N LYS A 397 26.03 7.91 6.43
CA LYS A 397 25.92 6.97 7.55
C LYS A 397 24.46 6.60 7.77
N MET A 398 24.23 5.42 8.33
CA MET A 398 22.88 4.98 8.65
C MET A 398 22.56 5.29 10.12
N LEU A 399 21.52 6.10 10.34
CA LEU A 399 20.85 6.20 11.63
C LEU A 399 19.70 5.18 11.63
N SER A 400 19.99 3.98 12.11
CA SER A 400 19.15 2.79 11.91
C SER A 400 18.89 2.54 10.41
N SER A 401 17.70 2.89 9.91
CA SER A 401 17.33 2.71 8.50
C SER A 401 17.25 4.02 7.71
N ILE A 402 17.67 5.14 8.30
CA ILE A 402 17.62 6.46 7.67
C ILE A 402 19.04 6.88 7.26
N PRO A 403 19.29 7.16 5.98
CA PRO A 403 20.57 7.71 5.55
C PRO A 403 20.72 9.16 6.02
N ILE A 404 21.84 9.44 6.69
CA ILE A 404 22.25 10.76 7.18
C ILE A 404 23.57 11.15 6.49
N PRO A 405 23.70 12.38 5.95
CA PRO A 405 24.96 12.84 5.40
C PRO A 405 26.00 13.05 6.51
N THR A 406 27.22 12.57 6.32
CA THR A 406 28.31 12.72 7.31
C THR A 406 29.04 14.06 7.14
N SER A 407 29.85 14.45 8.14
CA SER A 407 30.75 15.61 8.07
C SER A 407 31.83 15.51 6.99
N ARG A 408 32.07 14.35 6.39
CA ARG A 408 33.00 14.23 5.25
C ARG A 408 32.50 14.98 4.01
N ASN A 409 31.21 15.30 3.95
CA ASN A 409 30.59 16.05 2.87
C ASN A 409 30.72 17.58 3.04
N GLN A 410 31.93 18.12 3.12
CA GLN A 410 32.14 19.57 3.34
C GLN A 410 31.50 20.45 2.26
N PHE A 411 31.34 19.94 1.04
CA PHE A 411 30.63 20.61 -0.05
C PHE A 411 29.12 20.81 0.19
N LEU A 412 28.53 20.17 1.20
CA LEU A 412 27.15 20.41 1.61
C LEU A 412 27.00 21.68 2.45
N ILE A 413 28.09 22.32 2.89
CA ILE A 413 28.04 23.63 3.55
C ILE A 413 27.64 24.68 2.50
N SER A 414 26.51 25.34 2.72
CA SER A 414 25.95 26.31 1.79
C SER A 414 26.15 27.74 2.26
N THR A 415 26.61 28.59 1.34
CA THR A 415 26.70 30.04 1.54
C THR A 415 25.41 30.78 1.20
N PHE A 416 24.43 30.11 0.58
CA PHE A 416 23.17 30.73 0.22
C PHE A 416 22.10 30.52 1.30
N LYS A 417 21.69 31.60 1.96
CA LYS A 417 20.63 31.64 2.96
C LYS A 417 19.80 32.92 2.79
N ASN A 418 18.50 32.83 3.00
CA ASN A 418 17.59 33.99 3.03
C ASN A 418 16.55 33.83 4.16
N GLU A 419 15.59 34.75 4.24
CA GLU A 419 14.54 34.79 5.27
C GLU A 419 13.60 33.57 5.25
N LYS A 420 13.46 32.90 4.09
CA LYS A 420 12.65 31.68 3.94
C LYS A 420 13.43 30.41 4.25
N SER A 421 14.76 30.48 4.28
CA SER A 421 15.61 29.35 4.67
C SER A 421 15.31 28.91 6.12
N PRO A 422 15.34 27.59 6.41
CA PRO A 422 15.08 27.10 7.74
C PRO A 422 16.24 27.43 8.71
N LYS A 423 15.93 27.90 9.91
CA LYS A 423 16.94 28.17 10.96
C LYS A 423 17.40 26.88 11.65
N LEU A 424 16.45 25.97 11.87
CA LEU A 424 16.67 24.66 12.46
C LEU A 424 16.66 23.60 11.35
N ASP A 425 17.30 22.46 11.56
CA ASP A 425 17.18 21.28 10.72
C ASP A 425 15.89 20.48 11.06
N ILE A 426 15.65 19.37 10.36
CA ILE A 426 14.46 18.54 10.55
C ILE A 426 14.39 17.89 11.96
N THR A 427 15.50 17.90 12.69
CA THR A 427 15.62 17.38 14.07
C THR A 427 15.48 18.48 15.12
N GLU A 428 15.10 19.69 14.70
CA GLU A 428 14.94 20.88 15.55
C GLU A 428 16.26 21.41 16.14
N ILE A 429 17.41 21.09 15.52
CA ILE A 429 18.74 21.60 15.90
C ILE A 429 19.15 22.74 14.98
N GLU A 430 19.83 23.77 15.50
CA GLU A 430 20.28 24.91 14.68
C GLU A 430 21.22 24.46 13.53
N LYS A 431 21.02 25.04 12.34
CA LYS A 431 21.89 24.78 11.18
C LYS A 431 23.15 25.65 11.24
N THR A 432 24.16 25.18 11.99
CA THR A 432 25.47 25.81 12.17
C THR A 432 26.62 24.80 11.97
N PRO A 433 27.35 24.84 10.83
CA PRO A 433 27.17 25.73 9.68
C PRO A 433 25.85 25.47 8.94
N PHE A 434 25.45 26.39 8.07
CA PHE A 434 24.23 26.21 7.27
C PHE A 434 24.47 25.19 6.16
N VAL A 435 23.70 24.10 6.13
CA VAL A 435 23.94 22.97 5.20
C VAL A 435 22.76 22.64 4.30
N VAL A 436 23.07 22.17 3.09
CA VAL A 436 22.17 21.62 2.08
C VAL A 436 21.41 20.40 2.63
N GLY A 437 20.15 20.27 2.24
CA GLY A 437 19.27 19.20 2.70
C GLY A 437 18.66 19.43 4.10
N ALA A 438 17.86 18.47 4.53
CA ALA A 438 16.99 18.57 5.70
C ALA A 438 17.73 18.38 7.04
N PHE A 439 18.90 17.72 7.04
CA PHE A 439 19.67 17.41 8.24
C PHE A 439 20.91 18.29 8.37
N ASN A 440 21.38 18.47 9.60
CA ASN A 440 22.78 18.75 9.87
C ASN A 440 23.67 17.54 9.55
N LEU A 441 24.93 17.80 9.19
CA LEU A 441 25.90 16.73 8.98
C LEU A 441 26.09 15.96 10.28
N ASP A 442 26.27 14.65 10.16
CA ASP A 442 26.46 13.74 11.28
C ASP A 442 25.33 13.70 12.33
N SER A 443 24.12 14.17 12.00
CA SER A 443 22.98 14.05 12.91
C SER A 443 22.77 12.60 13.41
N TYR A 444 22.52 12.48 14.71
CA TYR A 444 22.20 11.22 15.38
C TYR A 444 20.79 11.25 15.99
N ILE A 445 20.02 12.31 15.72
CA ILE A 445 18.67 12.53 16.23
C ILE A 445 17.67 12.19 15.12
N PHE A 446 16.57 11.52 15.49
CA PHE A 446 15.50 11.25 14.55
C PHE A 446 14.64 12.50 14.33
N PRO A 447 14.16 12.74 13.09
CA PRO A 447 13.08 13.68 12.83
C PRO A 447 11.90 13.47 13.77
N LYS A 448 11.36 14.56 14.34
CA LYS A 448 10.20 14.51 15.24
C LYS A 448 9.02 13.72 14.66
N ALA A 449 8.78 13.84 13.36
CA ALA A 449 7.74 13.11 12.64
C ALA A 449 7.84 11.58 12.78
N LEU A 450 9.03 11.02 13.01
CA LEU A 450 9.24 9.58 13.21
C LEU A 450 9.10 9.13 14.67
N LEU A 451 9.10 10.07 15.61
CA LEU A 451 9.02 9.82 17.05
C LEU A 451 7.61 10.03 17.61
N ILE A 452 6.68 10.53 16.79
CA ILE A 452 5.30 10.78 17.21
C ILE A 452 4.62 9.51 17.71
N LYS A 453 3.78 9.66 18.74
CA LYS A 453 2.87 8.62 19.23
C LYS A 453 1.45 8.99 18.77
N PRO A 454 1.06 8.61 17.54
CA PRO A 454 -0.21 9.04 16.96
C PRO A 454 -1.37 8.20 17.50
N GLY A 455 -2.56 8.78 17.46
CA GLY A 455 -3.79 8.10 17.86
C GLY A 455 -4.00 8.04 19.37
N PRO A 456 -5.04 7.31 19.80
CA PRO A 456 -5.40 7.23 21.20
C PRO A 456 -4.33 6.50 22.02
N TYR A 457 -4.25 6.83 23.32
CA TYR A 457 -3.37 6.13 24.26
C TYR A 457 -3.75 4.64 24.42
N TRP A 458 -5.02 4.31 24.20
CA TRP A 458 -5.53 2.95 24.13
C TRP A 458 -5.34 2.41 22.70
N LYS A 459 -4.91 1.16 22.54
CA LYS A 459 -4.64 0.57 21.23
C LYS A 459 -5.89 -0.16 20.69
N PRO A 460 -6.71 0.46 19.81
CA PRO A 460 -7.88 -0.22 19.26
C PRO A 460 -7.44 -1.45 18.45
N LYS A 461 -8.00 -2.63 18.77
CA LYS A 461 -7.87 -3.80 17.90
C LYS A 461 -8.88 -3.69 16.75
N ILE A 462 -8.49 -2.93 15.72
CA ILE A 462 -9.32 -2.73 14.53
C ILE A 462 -9.20 -3.97 13.65
N ILE A 463 -10.34 -4.61 13.38
CA ILE A 463 -10.44 -5.73 12.45
C ILE A 463 -11.11 -5.17 11.20
N GLU A 464 -10.43 -5.29 10.06
CA GLU A 464 -11.03 -5.00 8.77
C GLU A 464 -12.27 -5.90 8.58
N PRO A 465 -13.46 -5.32 8.34
CA PRO A 465 -14.63 -6.10 8.00
C PRO A 465 -14.28 -6.93 6.77
N LYS A 466 -14.38 -8.25 6.89
CA LYS A 466 -14.30 -9.12 5.71
C LYS A 466 -15.39 -8.64 4.77
N THR A 467 -15.02 -8.16 3.59
CA THR A 467 -15.98 -7.85 2.54
C THR A 467 -16.69 -9.15 2.22
N ILE A 468 -17.89 -9.35 2.79
CA ILE A 468 -18.80 -10.39 2.34
C ILE A 468 -19.34 -9.86 1.02
N ILE A 469 -18.53 -9.98 -0.03
CA ILE A 469 -19.06 -9.91 -1.38
C ILE A 469 -19.94 -11.15 -1.47
N THR A 470 -21.26 -10.98 -1.44
CA THR A 470 -22.24 -12.01 -1.82
C THR A 470 -21.94 -12.37 -3.28
N SER A 471 -20.95 -13.24 -3.44
CA SER A 471 -20.48 -13.67 -4.74
C SER A 471 -21.58 -14.53 -5.33
N LYS A 472 -22.13 -14.09 -6.46
CA LYS A 472 -23.14 -14.84 -7.19
C LYS A 472 -22.58 -16.24 -7.44
N ARG A 473 -23.25 -17.26 -6.88
CA ARG A 473 -22.94 -18.67 -7.12
C ARG A 473 -23.64 -19.10 -8.40
N ILE A 474 -22.90 -19.69 -9.32
CA ILE A 474 -23.43 -20.17 -10.60
C ILE A 474 -22.93 -21.60 -10.79
N THR A 475 -23.86 -22.53 -10.91
CA THR A 475 -23.56 -23.90 -11.32
C THR A 475 -23.47 -23.97 -12.84
N ILE A 476 -22.46 -24.65 -13.37
CA ILE A 476 -22.18 -24.78 -14.79
C ILE A 476 -22.21 -26.26 -15.15
N GLU A 477 -22.90 -26.60 -16.24
CA GLU A 477 -22.88 -27.94 -16.85
C GLU A 477 -21.65 -28.11 -17.75
N PRO A 478 -21.11 -29.34 -17.88
CA PRO A 478 -20.04 -29.64 -18.83
C PRO A 478 -20.48 -29.37 -20.28
N GLY A 479 -19.51 -29.17 -21.18
CA GLY A 479 -19.78 -28.95 -22.60
C GLY A 479 -18.90 -27.88 -23.25
N LEU A 480 -19.20 -27.61 -24.52
CA LEU A 480 -18.49 -26.63 -25.35
C LEU A 480 -18.77 -25.20 -24.92
N GLN A 481 -17.72 -24.44 -24.58
CA GLN A 481 -17.76 -23.03 -24.21
C GLN A 481 -18.65 -22.70 -22.99
N THR A 482 -19.13 -23.68 -22.21
CA THR A 482 -20.07 -23.42 -21.09
C THR A 482 -19.42 -22.55 -20.01
N LEU A 483 -18.16 -22.83 -19.64
CA LEU A 483 -17.39 -22.00 -18.71
C LEU A 483 -17.18 -20.58 -19.23
N GLU A 484 -16.83 -20.46 -20.51
CA GLU A 484 -16.55 -19.17 -21.15
C GLU A 484 -17.79 -18.29 -21.23
N ASN A 485 -18.94 -18.89 -21.56
CA ASN A 485 -20.22 -18.23 -21.60
C ASN A 485 -20.68 -17.80 -20.20
N ALA A 486 -20.41 -18.58 -19.16
CA ALA A 486 -20.66 -18.18 -17.78
C ALA A 486 -19.78 -17.01 -17.37
N LEU A 487 -18.48 -17.04 -17.70
CA LEU A 487 -17.53 -15.96 -17.41
C LEU A 487 -17.91 -14.62 -18.07
N LYS A 488 -18.56 -14.65 -19.24
CA LYS A 488 -19.09 -13.44 -19.90
C LYS A 488 -20.30 -12.82 -19.18
N LYS A 489 -21.06 -13.62 -18.43
CA LYS A 489 -22.33 -13.22 -17.78
C LYS A 489 -22.16 -12.77 -16.33
N ILE A 490 -20.96 -12.85 -15.76
CA ILE A 490 -20.67 -12.48 -14.38
C ILE A 490 -20.06 -11.08 -14.28
N GLY A 491 -20.32 -10.41 -13.16
CA GLY A 491 -19.61 -9.18 -12.79
C GLY A 491 -18.20 -9.47 -12.26
N THR A 492 -17.63 -8.51 -11.53
CA THR A 492 -16.24 -8.58 -11.02
C THR A 492 -16.07 -9.48 -9.79
N SER A 493 -17.08 -10.23 -9.35
CA SER A 493 -16.98 -11.21 -8.27
C SER A 493 -18.01 -12.34 -8.41
N ALA A 494 -17.55 -13.59 -8.47
CA ALA A 494 -18.42 -14.77 -8.61
C ALA A 494 -17.77 -16.06 -8.10
N ILE A 495 -18.60 -17.06 -7.77
CA ILE A 495 -18.19 -18.45 -7.53
C ILE A 495 -18.85 -19.33 -8.60
N LEU A 496 -18.04 -19.94 -9.45
CA LEU A 496 -18.46 -20.88 -10.48
C LEU A 496 -18.28 -22.31 -9.95
N LEU A 497 -19.37 -23.06 -9.86
CA LEU A 497 -19.40 -24.46 -9.44
C LEU A 497 -19.57 -25.33 -10.68
N LEU A 498 -18.52 -26.05 -11.05
CA LEU A 498 -18.52 -26.91 -12.23
C LEU A 498 -18.95 -28.31 -11.78
N LYS A 499 -19.98 -28.87 -12.42
CA LYS A 499 -20.33 -30.28 -12.25
C LYS A 499 -19.25 -31.19 -12.86
N ASP A 500 -19.30 -32.48 -12.52
CA ASP A 500 -18.46 -33.51 -13.13
C ASP A 500 -18.65 -33.52 -14.65
N GLY A 501 -17.55 -33.72 -15.39
CA GLY A 501 -17.56 -33.80 -16.85
C GLY A 501 -16.48 -32.93 -17.50
N GLU A 502 -16.49 -32.94 -18.84
CA GLU A 502 -15.52 -32.25 -19.67
C GLU A 502 -16.04 -30.88 -20.13
N TYR A 503 -15.22 -29.85 -19.95
CA TYR A 503 -15.49 -28.49 -20.40
C TYR A 503 -14.49 -28.13 -21.47
N TYR A 504 -15.01 -27.88 -22.66
CA TYR A 504 -14.19 -27.62 -23.83
C TYR A 504 -13.99 -26.12 -24.00
N ILE A 505 -12.77 -25.67 -23.74
CA ILE A 505 -12.34 -24.28 -23.91
C ILE A 505 -11.92 -24.10 -25.36
N SER A 506 -12.65 -23.30 -26.14
CA SER A 506 -12.36 -23.14 -27.57
C SER A 506 -11.68 -21.81 -27.92
N LYS A 507 -11.61 -20.87 -26.98
CA LYS A 507 -10.84 -19.61 -27.12
C LYS A 507 -10.13 -19.22 -25.83
N ASN A 508 -9.04 -18.47 -26.02
CA ASN A 508 -8.25 -17.87 -24.95
C ASN A 508 -9.16 -17.07 -23.98
N THR A 509 -9.25 -17.50 -22.72
CA THR A 509 -10.24 -16.95 -21.78
C THR A 509 -9.60 -16.03 -20.74
N LYS A 510 -10.11 -14.79 -20.62
CA LYS A 510 -9.63 -13.78 -19.67
C LYS A 510 -10.48 -13.78 -18.39
N ILE A 511 -9.82 -13.69 -17.24
CA ILE A 511 -10.45 -13.60 -15.91
C ILE A 511 -10.26 -12.19 -15.37
N LYS A 512 -11.36 -11.49 -15.10
CA LYS A 512 -11.40 -10.15 -14.53
C LYS A 512 -12.14 -10.14 -13.19
N GLY A 513 -11.57 -9.49 -12.18
CA GLY A 513 -12.15 -9.39 -10.84
C GLY A 513 -11.77 -10.54 -9.90
N ASN A 514 -12.58 -10.80 -8.88
CA ASN A 514 -12.37 -11.82 -7.86
C ASN A 514 -13.21 -13.07 -8.15
N ILE A 515 -12.65 -13.99 -8.93
CA ILE A 515 -13.36 -15.18 -9.42
C ILE A 515 -12.85 -16.43 -8.73
N ARG A 516 -13.77 -17.26 -8.25
CA ARG A 516 -13.48 -18.62 -7.75
C ARG A 516 -14.12 -19.65 -8.68
N ILE A 517 -13.34 -20.59 -9.17
CA ILE A 517 -13.79 -21.72 -9.99
C ILE A 517 -13.55 -23.00 -9.18
N VAL A 518 -14.62 -23.74 -8.88
CA VAL A 518 -14.57 -24.97 -8.09
C VAL A 518 -15.15 -26.10 -8.92
N GLY A 519 -14.33 -27.08 -9.24
CA GLY A 519 -14.79 -28.33 -9.84
C GLY A 519 -15.37 -29.30 -8.82
N ALA A 520 -16.13 -30.25 -9.34
CA ALA A 520 -16.50 -31.46 -8.65
C ALA A 520 -15.34 -32.49 -8.76
N LYS A 521 -15.60 -33.77 -8.50
CA LYS A 521 -14.53 -34.78 -8.39
C LYS A 521 -13.82 -35.05 -9.72
N ASN A 522 -14.56 -35.00 -10.82
CA ASN A 522 -14.11 -35.36 -12.17
C ASN A 522 -14.33 -34.21 -13.17
N THR A 523 -13.99 -32.98 -12.78
CA THR A 523 -14.08 -31.80 -13.66
C THR A 523 -12.80 -31.64 -14.50
N VAL A 524 -12.92 -31.72 -15.82
CA VAL A 524 -11.79 -31.61 -16.77
C VAL A 524 -11.94 -30.39 -17.67
N LEU A 525 -10.94 -29.51 -17.70
CA LEU A 525 -10.80 -28.44 -18.69
C LEU A 525 -9.83 -28.91 -19.78
N LYS A 526 -10.30 -28.94 -21.03
CA LYS A 526 -9.52 -29.35 -22.21
C LYS A 526 -9.88 -28.52 -23.44
N ALA A 527 -9.07 -28.59 -24.48
CA ALA A 527 -9.41 -28.01 -25.78
C ALA A 527 -10.28 -28.99 -26.61
N PRO A 528 -11.21 -28.51 -27.46
CA PRO A 528 -11.79 -29.33 -28.51
C PRO A 528 -10.73 -29.85 -29.49
N SER A 529 -11.01 -31.00 -30.11
CA SER A 529 -10.28 -31.43 -31.31
C SER A 529 -10.64 -30.54 -32.51
N ASN A 530 -9.72 -30.40 -33.46
CA ASN A 530 -9.88 -29.68 -34.73
C ASN A 530 -10.17 -28.18 -34.57
N LEU A 531 -9.42 -27.50 -33.70
CA LEU A 531 -9.52 -26.05 -33.55
C LEU A 531 -8.99 -25.32 -34.80
N GLU A 532 -9.83 -24.47 -35.41
CA GLU A 532 -9.41 -23.60 -36.53
C GLU A 532 -8.20 -22.71 -36.19
N LYS A 533 -8.12 -22.27 -34.92
CA LYS A 533 -7.00 -21.48 -34.40
C LYS A 533 -6.44 -22.13 -33.14
N PRO A 534 -5.14 -22.46 -33.09
CA PRO A 534 -4.52 -23.04 -31.91
C PRO A 534 -4.69 -22.17 -30.66
N LEU A 535 -5.06 -22.81 -29.55
CA LEU A 535 -5.12 -22.15 -28.25
C LEU A 535 -3.72 -21.91 -27.71
N SER A 536 -3.45 -20.66 -27.35
CA SER A 536 -2.23 -20.34 -26.62
C SER A 536 -2.38 -20.69 -25.15
N TYR A 537 -3.52 -20.40 -24.55
CA TYR A 537 -3.76 -20.69 -23.14
C TYR A 537 -5.23 -20.98 -22.84
N PHE A 538 -5.50 -21.71 -21.75
CA PHE A 538 -6.87 -21.79 -21.24
C PHE A 538 -7.28 -20.50 -20.55
N LEU A 539 -6.57 -20.10 -19.49
CA LEU A 539 -6.95 -18.96 -18.65
C LEU A 539 -5.86 -17.88 -18.60
N ARG A 540 -6.25 -16.62 -18.65
CA ARG A 540 -5.42 -15.45 -18.37
C ARG A 540 -5.97 -14.72 -17.15
N VAL A 541 -5.14 -14.53 -16.14
CA VAL A 541 -5.49 -13.66 -15.00
C VAL A 541 -5.15 -12.23 -15.38
N GLU A 542 -6.14 -11.34 -15.45
CA GLU A 542 -5.92 -9.93 -15.77
C GLU A 542 -5.43 -9.17 -14.53
N GLU A 543 -4.96 -7.95 -14.73
CA GLU A 543 -4.53 -7.06 -13.66
C GLU A 543 -5.64 -6.79 -12.64
N LYS A 544 -5.24 -6.48 -11.40
CA LYS A 544 -6.14 -6.23 -10.25
C LYS A 544 -7.13 -7.37 -9.97
N SER A 545 -6.93 -8.54 -10.57
CA SER A 545 -7.83 -9.68 -10.46
C SER A 545 -7.25 -10.72 -9.52
N THR A 546 -8.16 -11.48 -8.90
CA THR A 546 -7.85 -12.65 -8.08
C THR A 546 -8.55 -13.85 -8.67
N LEU A 547 -7.79 -14.85 -9.08
CA LEU A 547 -8.32 -16.13 -9.52
C LEU A 547 -8.02 -17.20 -8.47
N LYS A 548 -9.08 -17.87 -8.01
CA LYS A 548 -8.98 -19.06 -7.14
C LYS A 548 -9.54 -20.27 -7.88
N ILE A 549 -8.74 -21.34 -8.02
CA ILE A 549 -9.14 -22.56 -8.72
C ILE A 549 -9.01 -23.75 -7.77
N GLN A 550 -10.03 -24.59 -7.72
CA GLN A 550 -10.06 -25.77 -6.88
C GLN A 550 -10.67 -26.98 -7.60
N ASN A 551 -10.10 -28.17 -7.38
CA ASN A 551 -10.65 -29.45 -7.86
C ASN A 551 -10.82 -29.53 -9.39
N ILE A 552 -9.80 -29.10 -10.15
CA ILE A 552 -9.86 -29.11 -11.62
C ILE A 552 -8.69 -29.89 -12.20
N ILE A 553 -8.98 -30.70 -13.22
CA ILE A 553 -7.99 -31.31 -14.09
C ILE A 553 -7.86 -30.45 -15.36
N PHE A 554 -6.70 -29.86 -15.59
CA PHE A 554 -6.33 -29.21 -16.84
C PHE A 554 -5.59 -30.22 -17.72
N ASP A 555 -6.18 -30.56 -18.86
CA ASP A 555 -5.58 -31.45 -19.85
C ASP A 555 -5.17 -30.66 -21.11
N GLY A 556 -3.86 -30.51 -21.30
CA GLY A 556 -3.27 -29.85 -22.45
C GLY A 556 -3.21 -30.72 -23.70
N ASN A 557 -3.61 -32.00 -23.64
CA ASN A 557 -3.58 -32.90 -24.77
C ASN A 557 -4.62 -32.49 -25.81
N ASN A 558 -4.15 -31.99 -26.94
CA ASN A 558 -4.96 -31.80 -28.13
C ASN A 558 -4.07 -31.79 -29.39
N ASP A 559 -4.71 -31.93 -30.53
CA ASP A 559 -4.17 -31.85 -31.88
C ASP A 559 -3.32 -30.59 -32.15
N THR A 560 -3.69 -29.43 -31.59
CA THR A 560 -2.93 -28.17 -31.76
C THR A 560 -1.91 -27.89 -30.66
N LYS A 561 -1.77 -28.79 -29.67
CA LYS A 561 -0.88 -28.72 -28.50
C LYS A 561 -0.95 -27.38 -27.76
N VAL A 562 -1.94 -27.20 -26.89
CA VAL A 562 -2.10 -25.99 -26.06
C VAL A 562 -0.78 -25.61 -25.36
N LYS A 563 -0.36 -24.34 -25.47
CA LYS A 563 0.92 -23.90 -24.93
C LYS A 563 0.91 -23.74 -23.41
N TYR A 564 -0.15 -23.17 -22.84
CA TYR A 564 -0.20 -22.82 -21.41
C TYR A 564 -1.53 -23.18 -20.76
N ALA A 565 -1.52 -23.62 -19.50
CA ALA A 565 -2.77 -23.74 -18.75
C ALA A 565 -3.23 -22.35 -18.32
N ILE A 566 -2.33 -21.61 -17.67
CA ILE A 566 -2.61 -20.29 -17.09
C ILE A 566 -1.50 -19.31 -17.45
N VAL A 567 -1.87 -18.08 -17.80
CA VAL A 567 -0.92 -16.99 -18.04
C VAL A 567 -1.22 -15.77 -17.18
N SER A 568 -0.17 -14.98 -16.91
CA SER A 568 -0.26 -13.65 -16.27
C SER A 568 -1.03 -12.65 -17.17
N PRO A 569 -1.20 -11.38 -16.72
CA PRO A 569 -1.73 -10.31 -17.56
C PRO A 569 -0.93 -10.12 -18.86
N ASP A 570 -1.44 -9.29 -19.75
CA ASP A 570 -0.72 -8.91 -20.96
C ASP A 570 0.60 -8.17 -20.63
N LYS A 571 1.56 -8.21 -21.57
CA LYS A 571 2.91 -7.68 -21.39
C LYS A 571 2.91 -6.21 -20.95
N GLU A 572 3.92 -5.82 -20.17
CA GLU A 572 4.15 -4.45 -19.68
C GLU A 572 3.01 -3.85 -18.84
N ASN A 573 2.28 -4.72 -18.13
CA ASN A 573 1.27 -4.29 -17.18
C ASN A 573 1.78 -4.35 -15.73
N ASN A 574 2.00 -3.19 -15.13
CA ASN A 574 2.61 -3.04 -13.81
C ASN A 574 1.63 -3.22 -12.62
N GLU A 575 0.32 -3.39 -12.88
CA GLU A 575 -0.67 -3.60 -11.81
C GLU A 575 -0.68 -5.07 -11.37
N THR A 576 -0.81 -5.30 -10.05
CA THR A 576 -0.65 -6.66 -9.49
C THR A 576 -1.87 -7.55 -9.69
N TYR A 577 -1.66 -8.87 -9.77
CA TYR A 577 -2.72 -9.89 -9.75
C TYR A 577 -2.44 -10.98 -8.70
N LYS A 578 -3.45 -11.82 -8.41
CA LYS A 578 -3.32 -12.95 -7.47
C LYS A 578 -3.84 -14.25 -8.08
N LEU A 579 -3.11 -15.34 -7.85
CA LEU A 579 -3.47 -16.68 -8.31
C LEU A 579 -3.38 -17.69 -7.16
N PHE A 580 -4.47 -18.38 -6.87
CA PHE A 580 -4.55 -19.44 -5.88
C PHE A 580 -5.06 -20.71 -6.53
N ILE A 581 -4.30 -21.79 -6.42
CA ILE A 581 -4.60 -23.10 -7.00
C ILE A 581 -4.53 -24.12 -5.87
N GLU A 582 -5.57 -24.95 -5.75
CA GLU A 582 -5.63 -25.96 -4.71
C GLU A 582 -6.30 -27.23 -5.25
N ASN A 583 -5.74 -28.40 -4.93
CA ASN A 583 -6.29 -29.69 -5.38
C ASN A 583 -6.54 -29.76 -6.89
N CYS A 584 -5.57 -29.33 -7.70
CA CYS A 584 -5.69 -29.34 -9.16
C CYS A 584 -4.64 -30.24 -9.79
N VAL A 585 -4.94 -30.79 -10.96
CA VAL A 585 -4.03 -31.59 -11.77
C VAL A 585 -3.80 -30.88 -13.09
N PHE A 586 -2.55 -30.66 -13.48
CA PHE A 586 -2.16 -30.14 -14.79
C PHE A 586 -1.40 -31.24 -15.51
N LYS A 587 -1.88 -31.67 -16.68
CA LYS A 587 -1.23 -32.73 -17.45
C LYS A 587 -1.16 -32.44 -18.94
N ASN A 588 -0.21 -33.06 -19.62
CA ASN A 588 -0.10 -33.08 -21.09
C ASN A 588 0.19 -31.73 -21.77
N PHE A 589 0.84 -30.77 -21.10
CA PHE A 589 1.26 -29.51 -21.73
C PHE A 589 2.60 -29.68 -22.45
N ASN A 590 2.58 -30.42 -23.56
CA ASN A 590 3.77 -30.92 -24.26
C ASN A 590 4.25 -30.05 -25.43
N ASN A 591 3.84 -28.78 -25.49
CA ASN A 591 4.26 -27.87 -26.56
C ASN A 591 5.72 -27.42 -26.36
N LYS A 592 6.64 -28.03 -27.11
CA LYS A 592 8.09 -27.72 -27.06
C LYS A 592 8.44 -26.33 -27.63
N ASN A 593 7.53 -25.67 -28.36
CA ASN A 593 7.68 -24.29 -28.82
C ASN A 593 7.25 -23.28 -27.73
N GLY A 594 7.96 -23.33 -26.62
CA GLY A 594 7.84 -22.36 -25.53
C GLY A 594 6.73 -22.62 -24.51
N GLY A 595 6.01 -23.76 -24.59
CA GLY A 595 4.92 -24.10 -23.69
C GLY A 595 5.33 -24.30 -22.23
N SER A 596 4.39 -24.11 -21.32
CA SER A 596 4.58 -24.29 -19.87
C SER A 596 3.23 -24.28 -19.17
N ILE A 597 3.06 -24.99 -18.06
CA ILE A 597 1.79 -24.98 -17.33
C ILE A 597 1.41 -23.56 -16.89
N PHE A 598 2.37 -22.80 -16.37
CA PHE A 598 2.19 -21.38 -16.06
C PHE A 598 3.24 -20.51 -16.75
N LYS A 599 2.80 -19.40 -17.36
CA LYS A 599 3.69 -18.38 -17.94
C LYS A 599 3.42 -16.99 -17.39
N ALA A 600 4.48 -16.34 -16.91
CA ALA A 600 4.49 -14.90 -16.70
C ALA A 600 5.03 -14.18 -17.94
N TYR A 601 4.32 -13.15 -18.39
CA TYR A 601 4.76 -12.24 -19.44
C TYR A 601 5.63 -11.13 -18.86
N ALA A 602 6.55 -10.62 -19.68
CA ALA A 602 7.42 -9.50 -19.30
C ALA A 602 6.60 -8.27 -18.86
N GLY A 603 7.09 -7.58 -17.82
CA GLY A 603 6.48 -6.41 -17.21
C GLY A 603 5.30 -6.69 -16.28
N THR A 604 4.92 -7.96 -16.06
CA THR A 604 3.83 -8.32 -15.13
C THR A 604 4.33 -8.64 -13.73
N LEU A 605 3.52 -8.40 -12.70
CA LEU A 605 3.87 -8.71 -11.31
C LEU A 605 2.70 -9.37 -10.57
N ALA A 606 2.85 -10.62 -10.14
CA ALA A 606 1.94 -11.23 -9.19
C ALA A 606 2.21 -10.70 -7.77
N ASP A 607 1.17 -10.35 -7.02
CA ASP A 607 1.29 -10.16 -5.58
C ASP A 607 1.56 -11.53 -4.91
N THR A 608 0.73 -12.53 -5.23
CA THR A 608 0.88 -13.89 -4.73
C THR A 608 0.50 -14.91 -5.80
N ILE A 609 1.34 -15.93 -5.98
CA ILE A 609 0.99 -17.20 -6.62
C ILE A 609 1.09 -18.28 -5.55
N SER A 610 -0.02 -18.92 -5.22
CA SER A 610 -0.07 -19.99 -4.22
C SER A 610 -0.65 -21.26 -4.85
N ILE A 611 0.12 -22.33 -4.84
CA ILE A 611 -0.26 -23.65 -5.35
C ILE A 611 -0.14 -24.65 -4.20
N LYS A 612 -1.24 -25.33 -3.88
CA LYS A 612 -1.31 -26.30 -2.80
C LYS A 612 -1.95 -27.61 -3.26
N ASN A 613 -1.52 -28.74 -2.70
CA ASN A 613 -2.18 -30.04 -2.92
C ASN A 613 -2.35 -30.38 -4.41
N SER A 614 -1.43 -29.99 -5.29
CA SER A 614 -1.64 -30.01 -6.75
C SER A 614 -0.56 -30.81 -7.48
N SER A 615 -0.91 -31.35 -8.65
CA SER A 615 -0.02 -32.19 -9.46
C SER A 615 0.25 -31.60 -10.84
N PHE A 616 1.50 -31.64 -11.27
CA PHE A 616 2.02 -31.19 -12.56
C PHE A 616 2.67 -32.40 -13.23
N LEU A 617 2.04 -32.91 -14.28
CA LEU A 617 2.34 -34.23 -14.86
C LEU A 617 2.63 -34.12 -16.36
N ASP A 618 3.56 -34.93 -16.85
CA ASP A 618 3.74 -35.24 -18.29
C ASP A 618 3.66 -33.98 -19.17
N SER A 619 4.54 -33.02 -18.89
CA SER A 619 4.48 -31.67 -19.48
C SER A 619 5.87 -31.13 -19.78
N TYR A 620 5.96 -30.21 -20.75
CA TYR A 620 7.26 -29.66 -21.16
C TYR A 620 7.92 -28.81 -20.06
N ARG A 621 7.16 -27.91 -19.41
CA ARG A 621 7.64 -27.02 -18.34
C ARG A 621 6.56 -26.81 -17.29
N GLY A 622 6.95 -26.61 -16.03
CA GLY A 622 6.07 -26.18 -14.95
C GLY A 622 5.78 -24.67 -14.98
N LEU A 623 6.34 -23.93 -14.02
CA LEU A 623 6.17 -22.47 -13.88
C LEU A 623 7.34 -21.71 -14.53
N ASN A 624 7.05 -20.83 -15.48
CA ASN A 624 8.06 -20.00 -16.13
C ASN A 624 7.81 -18.49 -15.90
N LEU A 625 8.68 -17.90 -15.08
CA LEU A 625 8.72 -16.51 -14.64
C LEU A 625 10.11 -15.89 -14.90
N SER A 626 10.69 -16.19 -16.06
CA SER A 626 12.05 -15.78 -16.45
C SER A 626 12.10 -14.86 -17.66
N TYR A 627 10.96 -14.27 -18.04
CA TYR A 627 10.85 -13.49 -19.28
C TYR A 627 11.27 -12.02 -19.11
N GLU A 628 11.59 -11.57 -17.89
CA GLU A 628 12.32 -10.33 -17.67
C GLU A 628 13.75 -10.49 -18.19
N LYS A 629 14.08 -9.85 -19.32
CA LYS A 629 15.42 -9.93 -19.94
C LYS A 629 16.15 -8.59 -19.98
N ASN A 630 15.43 -7.48 -20.23
CA ASN A 630 16.04 -6.21 -20.62
C ASN A 630 15.84 -5.06 -19.59
N SER A 631 15.07 -5.28 -18.52
CA SER A 631 14.78 -4.26 -17.50
C SER A 631 15.51 -4.61 -16.22
N PHE A 632 16.31 -3.72 -15.62
CA PHE A 632 17.06 -4.01 -14.38
C PHE A 632 16.14 -4.16 -13.16
N GLY A 633 16.37 -5.17 -12.32
CA GLY A 633 15.70 -5.34 -11.03
C GLY A 633 14.25 -5.86 -11.09
N LYS A 634 13.71 -6.14 -12.28
CA LYS A 634 12.35 -6.67 -12.48
C LYS A 634 12.29 -8.18 -12.23
N TYR A 635 11.14 -8.64 -11.76
CA TYR A 635 10.78 -10.03 -11.52
C TYR A 635 9.24 -10.15 -11.55
N ASN A 636 8.68 -11.34 -11.74
CA ASN A 636 7.26 -11.48 -12.06
C ASN A 636 6.32 -11.89 -10.90
N ALA A 637 6.81 -12.06 -9.67
CA ALA A 637 5.97 -12.35 -8.51
C ALA A 637 6.63 -11.87 -7.21
N ASN A 638 5.89 -11.24 -6.29
CA ASN A 638 6.39 -10.96 -4.94
C ASN A 638 6.50 -12.24 -4.13
N THR A 639 5.45 -13.08 -4.11
CA THR A 639 5.48 -14.35 -3.38
C THR A 639 5.02 -15.50 -4.26
N ILE A 640 5.81 -16.58 -4.31
CA ILE A 640 5.41 -17.88 -4.86
C ILE A 640 5.42 -18.89 -3.71
N ILE A 641 4.29 -19.57 -3.49
CA ILE A 641 4.13 -20.63 -2.49
C ILE A 641 3.76 -21.91 -3.22
N ILE A 642 4.60 -22.94 -3.06
CA ILE A 642 4.33 -24.31 -3.48
C ILE A 642 4.28 -25.16 -2.22
N HIS A 643 3.16 -25.81 -1.98
CA HIS A 643 2.98 -26.65 -0.80
C HIS A 643 2.30 -27.96 -1.18
N ASN A 644 2.76 -29.07 -0.62
CA ASN A 644 2.13 -30.38 -0.78
C ASN A 644 1.82 -30.72 -2.26
N SER A 645 2.79 -30.52 -3.16
CA SER A 645 2.55 -30.58 -4.60
C SER A 645 3.57 -31.44 -5.32
N THR A 646 3.19 -32.00 -6.47
CA THR A 646 4.01 -32.95 -7.24
C THR A 646 4.33 -32.40 -8.62
N PHE A 647 5.59 -32.52 -9.02
CA PHE A 647 6.05 -32.33 -10.40
C PHE A 647 6.64 -33.65 -10.88
N LYS A 648 5.97 -34.33 -11.81
CA LYS A 648 6.35 -35.65 -12.32
C LYS A 648 6.47 -35.62 -13.85
N ASN A 649 7.55 -36.17 -14.39
CA ASN A 649 7.80 -36.23 -15.84
C ASN A 649 7.71 -34.85 -16.50
N ILE A 650 8.59 -33.94 -16.06
CA ILE A 650 8.68 -32.59 -16.63
C ILE A 650 9.97 -32.50 -17.45
N ASP A 651 9.84 -32.27 -18.76
CA ASP A 651 10.97 -32.34 -19.71
C ASP A 651 12.07 -31.32 -19.39
N GLU A 652 11.71 -30.08 -19.05
CA GLU A 652 12.64 -29.06 -18.58
C GLU A 652 12.45 -28.81 -17.07
N PHE A 653 12.17 -27.58 -16.62
CA PHE A 653 12.17 -27.24 -15.21
C PHE A 653 10.76 -27.28 -14.59
N ALA A 654 10.71 -27.57 -13.29
CA ALA A 654 9.49 -27.39 -12.49
C ALA A 654 9.22 -25.90 -12.26
N ILE A 655 10.25 -25.11 -11.94
CA ILE A 655 10.13 -23.67 -11.67
C ILE A 655 11.34 -22.94 -12.24
N ASN A 656 11.11 -21.89 -13.00
CA ASN A 656 12.13 -20.93 -13.41
C ASN A 656 11.69 -19.51 -13.06
N TYR A 657 12.25 -18.96 -11.99
CA TYR A 657 11.91 -17.66 -11.43
C TYR A 657 13.16 -16.81 -11.32
N SER A 658 13.21 -15.74 -12.10
CA SER A 658 14.41 -14.92 -12.25
C SER A 658 14.11 -13.45 -12.00
N LYS A 659 15.04 -12.79 -11.32
CA LYS A 659 15.15 -11.34 -11.26
C LYS A 659 16.31 -10.89 -12.14
N THR A 660 16.14 -9.81 -12.87
CA THR A 660 17.17 -9.19 -13.71
C THR A 660 18.10 -8.28 -12.91
N GLY A 661 19.34 -8.12 -13.38
CA GLY A 661 20.36 -7.29 -12.73
C GLY A 661 21.16 -8.00 -11.64
N PRO A 662 22.17 -7.34 -11.03
CA PRO A 662 22.99 -7.90 -9.96
C PRO A 662 22.16 -8.20 -8.72
N TYR A 663 22.67 -9.12 -7.90
CA TYR A 663 22.04 -9.50 -6.63
C TYR A 663 22.05 -8.32 -5.64
N PHE A 664 20.98 -7.52 -5.64
CA PHE A 664 20.70 -6.51 -4.63
C PHE A 664 19.53 -6.99 -3.75
N ASN A 665 19.81 -7.19 -2.47
CA ASN A 665 18.87 -7.69 -1.45
C ASN A 665 17.91 -6.59 -0.96
N THR A 666 17.16 -5.98 -1.89
CA THR A 666 16.27 -4.83 -1.60
C THR A 666 14.89 -4.98 -2.26
N GLY A 667 14.41 -6.21 -2.48
CA GLY A 667 13.12 -6.48 -3.14
C GLY A 667 12.27 -7.50 -2.39
N LEU A 668 10.97 -7.55 -2.70
CA LEU A 668 9.98 -8.40 -2.01
C LEU A 668 9.92 -9.86 -2.54
N GLY A 669 10.70 -10.20 -3.56
CA GLY A 669 10.67 -11.51 -4.22
C GLY A 669 11.02 -12.68 -3.28
N SER A 670 10.08 -13.61 -3.14
CA SER A 670 10.16 -14.78 -2.27
C SER A 670 9.63 -16.04 -2.95
N LEU A 671 10.41 -17.12 -2.96
CA LEU A 671 9.98 -18.46 -3.37
C LEU A 671 9.97 -19.39 -2.14
N GLN A 672 8.81 -19.97 -1.83
CA GLN A 672 8.61 -20.86 -0.70
C GLN A 672 8.09 -22.21 -1.19
N ILE A 673 8.83 -23.28 -0.92
CA ILE A 673 8.48 -24.64 -1.31
C ILE A 673 8.49 -25.50 -0.04
N SER A 674 7.42 -26.26 0.16
CA SER A 674 7.30 -27.18 1.30
C SER A 674 6.60 -28.45 0.91
N ASN A 675 7.00 -29.58 1.49
CA ASN A 675 6.25 -30.84 1.39
C ASN A 675 5.98 -31.28 -0.05
N SER A 676 6.90 -31.01 -0.98
CA SER A 676 6.66 -31.21 -2.42
C SER A 676 7.60 -32.26 -3.01
N ILE A 677 7.16 -32.92 -4.08
CA ILE A 677 7.93 -33.98 -4.75
C ILE A 677 8.24 -33.57 -6.19
N PHE A 678 9.52 -33.67 -6.55
CA PHE A 678 10.03 -33.47 -7.90
C PHE A 678 10.59 -34.81 -8.41
N ASN A 679 9.87 -35.48 -9.30
CA ASN A 679 10.19 -36.81 -9.81
C ASN A 679 10.43 -36.78 -11.33
N ARG A 680 11.64 -37.10 -11.78
CA ARG A 680 12.01 -37.08 -13.21
C ARG A 680 11.71 -35.71 -13.85
N VAL A 681 12.35 -34.68 -13.31
CA VAL A 681 12.28 -33.29 -13.81
C VAL A 681 13.63 -32.89 -14.37
N ASN A 682 13.64 -32.31 -15.58
CA ASN A 682 14.83 -31.84 -16.29
C ASN A 682 15.95 -32.88 -16.39
N ASN A 683 15.62 -34.14 -16.67
CA ASN A 683 16.57 -35.25 -16.64
C ASN A 683 17.52 -35.24 -17.85
N ILE A 684 18.38 -34.23 -17.92
CA ILE A 684 19.43 -34.04 -18.93
C ILE A 684 20.70 -33.51 -18.27
N ASN A 685 21.85 -33.73 -18.90
CA ASN A 685 23.12 -33.12 -18.49
C ASN A 685 23.00 -31.58 -18.34
N LYS A 686 23.48 -31.04 -17.21
CA LYS A 686 23.36 -29.60 -16.83
C LYS A 686 21.93 -29.09 -16.64
N GLY A 687 20.93 -29.97 -16.54
CA GLY A 687 19.57 -29.61 -16.16
C GLY A 687 19.47 -29.10 -14.72
N ASN A 688 18.42 -28.31 -14.43
CA ASN A 688 18.03 -27.94 -13.07
C ASN A 688 16.52 -28.13 -12.90
N ILE A 689 16.12 -28.66 -11.74
CA ILE A 689 14.70 -28.82 -11.37
C ILE A 689 14.09 -27.46 -11.03
N ILE A 690 14.82 -26.66 -10.23
CA ILE A 690 14.43 -25.31 -9.82
C ILE A 690 15.53 -24.33 -10.23
N LYS A 691 15.15 -23.31 -11.00
CA LYS A 691 16.00 -22.19 -11.40
C LYS A 691 15.52 -20.93 -10.67
N ALA A 692 16.22 -20.52 -9.62
CA ALA A 692 15.94 -19.30 -8.87
C ALA A 692 17.13 -18.33 -9.00
N LYS A 693 17.06 -17.39 -9.96
CA LYS A 693 18.16 -16.47 -10.25
C LYS A 693 17.91 -15.09 -9.63
N ALA A 694 18.84 -14.64 -8.79
CA ALA A 694 18.83 -13.33 -8.15
C ALA A 694 17.55 -12.99 -7.34
N ILE A 695 16.81 -14.01 -6.90
CA ILE A 695 15.63 -13.84 -6.05
C ILE A 695 16.08 -13.53 -4.62
N PRO A 696 15.55 -12.48 -3.96
CA PRO A 696 15.96 -12.09 -2.61
C PRO A 696 15.90 -13.23 -1.59
N SER A 697 14.80 -13.96 -1.54
CA SER A 697 14.57 -15.06 -0.60
C SER A 697 14.07 -16.32 -1.29
N VAL A 698 14.70 -17.46 -0.98
CA VAL A 698 14.24 -18.79 -1.42
C VAL A 698 14.32 -19.73 -0.23
N THR A 699 13.21 -20.40 0.08
CA THR A 699 13.12 -21.35 1.19
C THR A 699 12.50 -22.65 0.68
N ILE A 700 13.21 -23.76 0.83
CA ILE A 700 12.76 -25.10 0.46
C ILE A 700 12.82 -25.98 1.70
N LYS A 701 11.69 -26.55 2.10
CA LYS A 701 11.60 -27.41 3.28
C LYS A 701 10.92 -28.73 2.94
N ASN A 702 11.24 -29.79 3.66
CA ASN A 702 10.42 -31.00 3.70
C ASN A 702 10.13 -31.58 2.30
N SER A 703 11.04 -31.44 1.33
CA SER A 703 10.76 -31.75 -0.08
C SER A 703 11.62 -32.89 -0.59
N VAL A 704 11.17 -33.56 -1.64
CA VAL A 704 11.81 -34.76 -2.21
C VAL A 704 12.19 -34.50 -3.66
N PHE A 705 13.44 -34.76 -4.01
CA PHE A 705 13.95 -34.69 -5.39
C PHE A 705 14.46 -36.07 -5.81
N ILE A 706 13.81 -36.67 -6.81
CA ILE A 706 14.06 -38.06 -7.19
C ILE A 706 14.08 -38.32 -8.70
N ASN A 707 14.85 -39.34 -9.10
CA ASN A 707 14.87 -39.94 -10.43
C ASN A 707 15.16 -38.96 -11.59
N SER A 708 15.97 -37.93 -11.32
CA SER A 708 16.59 -37.09 -12.34
C SER A 708 18.09 -37.42 -12.36
N TYR A 709 18.43 -38.56 -12.93
CA TYR A 709 19.77 -39.17 -12.90
C TYR A 709 20.85 -38.37 -13.62
N GLU A 710 20.50 -37.63 -14.68
CA GLU A 710 21.48 -36.93 -15.53
C GLU A 710 21.84 -35.53 -15.02
N ILE A 711 21.19 -35.03 -13.96
CA ILE A 711 21.46 -33.69 -13.44
C ILE A 711 22.58 -33.72 -12.40
N GLU A 712 23.55 -32.84 -12.57
CA GLU A 712 24.61 -32.62 -11.57
C GLU A 712 24.10 -31.84 -10.36
N ASN A 713 23.27 -30.82 -10.60
CA ASN A 713 22.76 -29.92 -9.58
C ASN A 713 21.26 -29.66 -9.76
N PRO A 714 20.35 -30.33 -9.02
CA PRO A 714 18.91 -30.07 -9.10
C PRO A 714 18.54 -28.63 -8.77
N ILE A 715 19.31 -28.00 -7.90
CA ILE A 715 19.16 -26.59 -7.52
C ILE A 715 20.53 -26.00 -7.16
N SER A 716 20.68 -24.72 -7.48
CA SER A 716 21.80 -23.87 -7.05
C SER A 716 21.27 -22.69 -6.24
N LEU A 717 21.75 -22.54 -5.02
CA LEU A 717 21.38 -21.48 -4.08
C LEU A 717 22.59 -20.61 -3.74
N SER A 718 22.39 -19.30 -3.66
CA SER A 718 23.45 -18.32 -3.39
C SER A 718 22.93 -17.14 -2.58
N GLY A 719 23.49 -16.90 -1.39
CA GLY A 719 23.10 -15.80 -0.50
C GLY A 719 22.51 -16.28 0.82
N SER A 720 22.65 -15.47 1.88
CA SER A 720 22.25 -15.81 3.26
C SER A 720 20.75 -16.05 3.48
N TRP A 721 19.90 -15.63 2.54
CA TRP A 721 18.44 -15.83 2.57
C TRP A 721 17.96 -16.93 1.62
N GLN A 722 18.88 -17.81 1.22
CA GLN A 722 18.59 -18.98 0.41
C GLN A 722 18.77 -20.22 1.28
N ILE A 723 17.67 -20.90 1.59
CA ILE A 723 17.61 -21.96 2.59
C ILE A 723 17.01 -23.21 1.95
N ILE A 724 17.69 -24.34 2.11
CA ILE A 724 17.09 -25.65 1.92
C ILE A 724 17.30 -26.49 3.18
N GLU A 725 16.21 -27.03 3.70
CA GLU A 725 16.25 -27.84 4.91
C GLU A 725 15.32 -29.06 4.89
N ASN A 726 15.68 -30.05 5.71
CA ASN A 726 14.89 -31.26 5.98
C ASN A 726 14.34 -31.89 4.69
N SER A 727 15.19 -32.12 3.69
CA SER A 727 14.77 -32.54 2.34
C SER A 727 15.54 -33.77 1.90
N LEU A 728 14.93 -34.60 1.05
CA LEU A 728 15.51 -35.85 0.56
C LEU A 728 15.88 -35.76 -0.91
N ILE A 729 17.08 -36.19 -1.24
CA ILE A 729 17.62 -36.27 -2.60
C ILE A 729 18.01 -37.72 -2.88
N HIS A 730 17.49 -38.31 -3.95
CA HIS A 730 17.86 -39.69 -4.31
C HIS A 730 17.80 -39.90 -5.82
N HIS A 731 18.81 -40.56 -6.39
CA HIS A 731 18.89 -40.71 -7.86
C HIS A 731 18.78 -39.37 -8.58
N CYS A 732 19.53 -38.41 -8.05
CA CYS A 732 19.52 -37.00 -8.42
C CYS A 732 20.88 -36.43 -8.00
N GLY A 733 21.36 -35.40 -8.69
CA GLY A 733 22.61 -34.73 -8.37
C GLY A 733 22.66 -34.08 -6.98
N LYS A 734 23.72 -33.33 -6.70
CA LYS A 734 23.93 -32.71 -5.39
C LYS A 734 23.42 -31.26 -5.36
N ILE A 735 22.83 -30.87 -4.24
CA ILE A 735 22.49 -29.48 -3.96
C ILE A 735 23.76 -28.63 -3.99
N LYS A 736 23.72 -27.51 -4.73
CA LYS A 736 24.82 -26.54 -4.77
C LYS A 736 24.47 -25.31 -3.95
N THR A 737 25.27 -24.98 -2.94
CA THR A 737 25.14 -23.75 -2.14
C THR A 737 26.42 -22.92 -2.24
N THR A 738 26.27 -21.59 -2.26
CA THR A 738 27.37 -20.62 -2.31
C THR A 738 26.99 -19.36 -1.52
N ASN A 739 27.95 -18.47 -1.22
CA ASN A 739 27.70 -17.15 -0.62
C ASN A 739 26.80 -17.20 0.62
N ASN A 740 27.11 -18.05 1.60
CA ASN A 740 26.37 -18.24 2.86
C ASN A 740 24.94 -18.80 2.71
N ALA A 741 24.58 -19.41 1.57
CA ALA A 741 23.34 -20.16 1.46
C ALA A 741 23.32 -21.34 2.44
N ILE A 742 22.16 -21.58 3.06
CA ILE A 742 22.01 -22.54 4.16
C ILE A 742 21.50 -23.87 3.62
N GLN A 743 22.22 -24.94 3.92
CA GLN A 743 21.82 -26.32 3.69
C GLN A 743 21.82 -27.07 5.02
N LYS A 744 20.67 -27.58 5.46
CA LYS A 744 20.53 -28.26 6.77
C LYS A 744 19.71 -29.54 6.64
N ASN A 745 20.13 -30.64 7.25
CA ASN A 745 19.36 -31.89 7.30
C ASN A 745 18.93 -32.39 5.91
N ILE A 746 19.89 -32.51 4.97
CA ILE A 746 19.62 -33.05 3.63
C ILE A 746 19.98 -34.53 3.58
N PHE A 747 19.01 -35.36 3.24
CA PHE A 747 19.15 -36.81 3.21
C PHE A 747 19.44 -37.31 1.79
N TYR A 748 20.57 -37.98 1.61
CA TYR A 748 20.90 -38.68 0.36
C TYR A 748 20.61 -40.19 0.51
N LYS A 749 19.33 -40.55 0.67
CA LYS A 749 18.89 -41.92 1.00
C LYS A 749 17.73 -42.36 0.12
N ASN A 750 17.56 -43.67 -0.05
CA ASN A 750 16.37 -44.21 -0.72
C ASN A 750 15.10 -43.80 0.07
N PRO A 751 14.10 -43.19 -0.58
CA PRO A 751 12.87 -42.73 0.08
C PRO A 751 11.98 -43.85 0.60
N LYS A 752 12.12 -45.10 0.14
CA LYS A 752 11.31 -46.27 0.57
C LYS A 752 9.79 -46.04 0.55
N TRP A 753 9.17 -46.36 -0.58
CA TRP A 753 7.74 -46.22 -0.81
C TRP A 753 7.00 -47.52 -0.54
N ASP A 754 5.81 -47.43 0.09
CA ASP A 754 4.79 -48.49 0.03
C ASP A 754 3.98 -48.37 -1.28
N ASP A 755 3.65 -47.13 -1.68
CA ASP A 755 3.06 -46.82 -2.99
C ASP A 755 3.92 -45.79 -3.72
N LYS A 756 4.61 -46.24 -4.77
CA LYS A 756 5.50 -45.39 -5.58
C LYS A 756 4.75 -44.39 -6.45
N GLU A 757 3.50 -44.67 -6.82
CA GLU A 757 2.71 -43.82 -7.70
C GLU A 757 2.05 -42.69 -6.93
N LYS A 758 1.56 -42.98 -5.72
CA LYS A 758 0.99 -41.99 -4.81
C LYS A 758 2.02 -41.33 -3.88
N PHE A 759 3.28 -41.77 -3.96
CA PHE A 759 4.37 -41.35 -3.07
C PHE A 759 4.03 -41.54 -1.59
N ILE A 760 3.44 -42.69 -1.24
CA ILE A 760 3.15 -43.04 0.14
C ILE A 760 4.41 -43.70 0.71
N PRO A 761 5.09 -43.07 1.70
CA PRO A 761 6.27 -43.65 2.32
C PRO A 761 5.90 -44.88 3.16
N ASN A 762 6.78 -45.87 3.18
CA ASN A 762 6.61 -47.00 4.09
C ASN A 762 7.04 -46.66 5.52
N LYS A 763 6.63 -47.47 6.50
CA LYS A 763 6.92 -47.26 7.93
C LYS A 763 8.42 -47.12 8.27
N LYS A 764 9.31 -47.64 7.42
CA LYS A 764 10.78 -47.58 7.61
C LYS A 764 11.43 -46.42 6.85
N SER A 765 10.63 -45.52 6.27
CA SER A 765 11.10 -44.41 5.44
C SER A 765 11.59 -43.25 6.29
N ILE A 766 12.74 -42.68 5.93
CA ILE A 766 13.25 -41.43 6.51
C ILE A 766 12.35 -40.22 6.20
N LEU A 767 11.41 -40.37 5.27
CA LEU A 767 10.43 -39.33 4.96
C LEU A 767 9.44 -39.10 6.11
N LEU A 768 9.25 -40.09 6.99
CA LEU A 768 8.36 -39.96 8.14
C LEU A 768 9.07 -39.27 9.32
N LYS A 769 8.35 -38.37 10.00
CA LYS A 769 8.82 -37.63 11.17
C LYS A 769 9.34 -38.56 12.27
N GLU A 770 8.70 -39.70 12.47
CA GLU A 770 9.14 -40.71 13.45
C GLU A 770 10.56 -41.23 13.17
N ASN A 771 10.99 -41.21 11.90
CA ASN A 771 12.29 -41.73 11.47
C ASN A 771 13.35 -40.65 11.27
N ASN A 772 12.97 -39.38 11.02
CA ASN A 772 13.91 -38.26 10.88
C ASN A 772 13.93 -37.26 12.06
N THR A 773 12.98 -37.38 13.00
CA THR A 773 12.83 -36.58 14.23
C THR A 773 12.54 -35.08 14.05
N ILE A 774 12.38 -34.58 12.83
CA ILE A 774 12.17 -33.17 12.51
C ILE A 774 10.70 -32.96 12.10
N GLU A 775 10.35 -33.41 10.90
CA GLU A 775 9.03 -33.24 10.28
C GLU A 775 8.87 -34.20 9.09
N ASP A 776 7.63 -34.49 8.68
CA ASP A 776 7.37 -35.30 7.48
C ASP A 776 7.91 -34.60 6.23
N ILE A 777 8.60 -35.37 5.38
CA ILE A 777 9.23 -34.94 4.12
C ILE A 777 8.43 -35.52 2.95
N GLY A 778 8.20 -34.73 1.91
CA GLY A 778 7.37 -35.12 0.78
C GLY A 778 5.89 -34.78 1.03
N LEU A 779 5.00 -35.47 0.33
CA LEU A 779 3.57 -35.16 0.38
C LEU A 779 2.98 -35.51 1.76
N LEU A 780 2.28 -34.55 2.33
CA LEU A 780 1.42 -34.76 3.49
C LEU A 780 0.17 -35.49 3.02
N GLN A 781 -0.10 -36.64 3.65
CA GLN A 781 -1.31 -37.40 3.40
C GLN A 781 -2.49 -36.62 3.98
N THR A 782 -3.38 -36.14 3.10
CA THR A 782 -4.64 -35.53 3.50
C THR A 782 -5.71 -36.60 3.57
N ASN A 783 -6.41 -36.70 4.70
CA ASN A 783 -7.60 -37.55 4.85
C ASN A 783 -8.69 -37.22 3.83
#